data_AF-A0A7V3UFZ5-F1
#
_entry.id   AF-A0A7V3UFZ5-F1
#
_cell.length_a   1.000
_cell.length_b   1.000
_cell.length_c   1.000
_cell.angle_alpha   90.00
_cell.angle_beta   90.00
_cell.angle_gamma   90.00
#
_symmetry.space_group_name_H-M   'P 1'
#
loop_
_entity.id
_entity.type
_entity.pdbx_description
1 polymer ?
#
loop_
_entity_poly.entity_id
_entity_poly.type
_entity_poly.pdbx_seq_one_letter_code
_entity_poly.pdbx_strand_id
1 'polypeptide(L)'
;MKKKLVLSFLGIMFVLSCSKAALKGESPEPSKSKGSVVAPAKTTSPQGEQSGQRVSITSYLENTQQMTDSLVSQIRSGLPKKESSAVGFVVSLRDQAVYVDLTAKDGVQVGSQLRVYREGEALTHPVTGQVLGTPSENIGTLQVTQVEPNYSVATILSMEKGRMIAPKDRVELLAGKSTLALLPFSSNSVVLSSLDLTPLQTEVAEKLQATGAVEVVKGTEVNEILKERGLDTHRVLDQRSIKELAGQLKSNYLLDGLIQQEGDRWVLISRLLSSADGTTVSEVSVPLVFNEQFAAGARPSLERRGIEEPVAALPRPPLTAPPSTPSQAPKIPEPGPEASGPSDQSSHKGGELLEVGRSEPLPFGIHGLDVGDLYGDGRKELVLLGRNSVQVYAWPTSFKESQVHLEELYIYRGPRAVVYLSVGVGDINKNGRDEVFVTSLEAGRLSSFVLEYSQGEFKPVVQDQNLFFRVVKSQNQPPQLLAQHFGATQAFFGDLLVYDWRDGRYQEVGKLSLPTRTDIYGFALFNPGHGKDPEVLLLDDEDHLKFLRGGRLVWKSKEFYGGSKLTFSKIPDQETADTILQANPVHEEFQDIWRIPIKEKILIEDLDRDGLPEVILRKNIAPVRIVKGVTSYQRGQMAVLKWNGLSFQERYTAPVLENYIVDYQLVLAATTGSSLLVVGLNQDEGFFLPSQQSQVVFFAVNVY
;
A
#
# COMPACT_ATOMS: atom_id res chain seq x y z
N MET A 1 -14.17 41.34 -42.38
CA MET A 1 -13.54 41.73 -43.65
C MET A 1 -12.14 42.28 -43.38
N LYS A 2 -11.18 41.90 -44.23
CA LYS A 2 -9.72 42.07 -44.12
C LYS A 2 -9.23 43.52 -44.34
N LYS A 3 -8.06 43.87 -43.78
CA LYS A 3 -6.79 44.21 -44.51
C LYS A 3 -5.70 44.69 -43.53
N LYS A 4 -4.60 43.93 -43.38
CA LYS A 4 -3.20 44.17 -43.85
C LYS A 4 -2.38 45.14 -42.97
N LEU A 5 -1.23 44.72 -42.40
CA LEU A 5 0.14 44.78 -42.96
C LEU A 5 1.24 44.62 -41.85
N VAL A 6 2.16 43.66 -42.03
CA VAL A 6 3.66 43.63 -41.91
C VAL A 6 4.36 44.87 -41.28
N LEU A 7 5.56 44.90 -40.65
CA LEU A 7 6.56 44.05 -39.95
C LEU A 7 7.82 44.97 -39.76
N SER A 8 8.79 44.57 -38.93
CA SER A 8 10.25 44.96 -38.91
C SER A 8 10.71 46.12 -37.99
N PHE A 9 11.94 46.18 -37.44
CA PHE A 9 12.97 45.25 -36.90
C PHE A 9 14.20 46.13 -36.47
N LEU A 10 15.02 45.65 -35.49
CA LEU A 10 16.48 45.91 -35.26
C LEU A 10 16.99 47.37 -35.05
N GLY A 11 17.97 47.74 -34.21
CA GLY A 11 19.01 47.09 -33.40
C GLY A 11 20.29 47.96 -33.39
N ILE A 12 21.23 47.72 -32.44
CA ILE A 12 22.71 47.92 -32.49
C ILE A 12 23.39 49.10 -31.72
N MET A 13 24.16 48.70 -30.66
CA MET A 13 25.58 48.99 -30.24
C MET A 13 26.12 50.43 -30.07
N PHE A 14 27.23 50.78 -29.37
CA PHE A 14 28.15 50.30 -28.30
C PHE A 14 29.32 51.35 -28.28
N VAL A 15 30.15 51.34 -27.22
CA VAL A 15 31.60 51.79 -27.15
C VAL A 15 31.99 53.18 -26.60
N LEU A 16 32.67 53.11 -25.43
CA LEU A 16 33.88 53.79 -24.87
C LEU A 16 34.17 55.32 -25.00
N SER A 17 34.63 55.92 -23.87
CA SER A 17 35.98 56.54 -23.76
C SER A 17 36.37 56.91 -22.30
N CYS A 18 37.68 56.83 -22.00
CA CYS A 18 38.40 57.11 -20.75
C CYS A 18 38.66 58.61 -20.47
N SER A 19 38.91 59.00 -19.20
CA SER A 19 39.98 59.97 -18.87
C SER A 19 40.41 60.08 -17.38
N LYS A 20 41.72 59.89 -17.16
CA LYS A 20 42.74 60.53 -16.27
C LYS A 20 42.43 61.16 -14.89
N ALA A 21 43.19 60.68 -13.87
CA ALA A 21 44.13 61.32 -12.89
C ALA A 21 43.96 62.82 -12.51
N ALA A 22 44.26 63.36 -11.32
CA ALA A 22 45.22 63.12 -10.22
C ALA A 22 44.85 64.05 -9.01
N LEU A 23 45.36 64.04 -7.75
CA LEU A 23 46.73 64.25 -7.25
C LEU A 23 46.75 64.25 -5.68
N LYS A 24 47.82 63.65 -5.10
CA LYS A 24 48.71 63.99 -3.93
C LYS A 24 48.14 64.53 -2.59
N GLY A 25 48.72 64.29 -1.42
CA GLY A 25 49.99 63.67 -0.93
C GLY A 25 49.81 63.38 0.59
N GLU A 26 50.74 62.93 1.43
CA GLU A 26 52.19 62.72 1.44
C GLU A 26 52.49 61.89 2.73
N SER A 27 53.51 61.02 2.74
CA SER A 27 54.01 60.26 3.91
C SER A 27 55.09 61.07 4.67
N PRO A 28 55.52 60.72 5.91
CA PRO A 28 56.48 59.60 6.13
C PRO A 28 56.37 58.79 7.46
N GLU A 29 57.09 57.67 7.45
CA GLU A 29 57.33 56.57 8.42
C GLU A 29 58.17 56.94 9.70
N PRO A 30 58.73 55.99 10.52
CA PRO A 30 58.14 54.84 11.26
C PRO A 30 58.66 54.71 12.73
N SER A 31 58.05 53.85 13.56
CA SER A 31 58.81 53.05 14.55
C SER A 31 58.13 51.71 14.88
N LYS A 32 58.96 50.66 14.96
CA LYS A 32 58.68 49.20 15.06
C LYS A 32 58.26 48.83 16.51
N SER A 33 57.64 47.70 16.89
CA SER A 33 57.58 46.34 16.33
C SER A 33 56.54 45.46 17.06
N LYS A 34 56.10 44.41 16.35
CA LYS A 34 55.59 43.08 16.78
C LYS A 34 54.10 42.90 17.14
N GLY A 35 53.47 42.04 16.33
CA GLY A 35 52.18 41.38 16.59
C GLY A 35 51.44 41.14 15.28
N SER A 36 51.37 39.89 14.82
CA SER A 36 51.01 39.49 13.46
C SER A 36 49.60 39.95 13.04
N VAL A 37 49.57 40.62 11.89
CA VAL A 37 48.49 41.28 11.11
C VAL A 37 48.25 40.39 9.88
N VAL A 38 47.12 40.28 9.15
CA VAL A 38 45.75 40.81 9.14
C VAL A 38 44.99 40.03 8.05
N ALA A 39 43.71 39.70 8.32
CA ALA A 39 42.50 39.90 7.51
C ALA A 39 42.46 39.66 5.97
N PRO A 40 41.33 39.95 5.29
CA PRO A 40 40.51 38.95 4.62
C PRO A 40 40.78 38.93 3.11
N ALA A 41 40.99 37.74 2.55
CA ALA A 41 41.19 37.57 1.11
C ALA A 41 39.86 37.25 0.42
N LYS A 42 39.39 38.25 -0.34
CA LYS A 42 38.80 38.17 -1.68
C LYS A 42 38.14 36.83 -2.08
N THR A 43 36.84 36.94 -2.28
CA THR A 43 36.08 36.23 -3.32
C THR A 43 36.91 36.02 -4.58
N THR A 44 37.34 34.78 -4.78
CA THR A 44 37.78 34.26 -6.07
C THR A 44 36.77 33.20 -6.45
N SER A 45 35.85 33.59 -7.35
CA SER A 45 35.09 32.64 -8.14
C SER A 45 36.09 31.85 -8.99
N PRO A 46 36.09 30.51 -8.96
CA PRO A 46 36.58 29.76 -10.09
C PRO A 46 35.52 29.89 -11.18
N GLN A 47 35.79 30.73 -12.18
CA GLN A 47 35.23 30.52 -13.51
C GLN A 47 35.74 29.15 -13.99
N GLY A 48 34.84 28.19 -13.97
CA GLY A 48 34.90 26.97 -14.75
C GLY A 48 33.48 26.71 -15.24
N GLU A 49 33.09 27.36 -16.33
CA GLU A 49 32.03 26.83 -17.19
C GLU A 49 32.51 25.47 -17.69
N GLN A 50 32.11 24.40 -16.99
CA GLN A 50 31.84 23.13 -17.65
C GLN A 50 30.34 22.97 -17.74
N SER A 51 29.89 22.85 -18.99
CA SER A 51 28.55 22.46 -19.41
C SER A 51 27.89 21.53 -18.40
N GLY A 52 26.67 21.85 -17.97
CA GLY A 52 25.87 21.11 -17.00
C GLY A 52 25.48 19.72 -17.49
N GLN A 53 26.46 18.82 -17.57
CA GLN A 53 26.23 17.42 -17.84
C GLN A 53 25.92 16.75 -16.51
N ARG A 54 24.63 16.48 -16.29
CA ARG A 54 24.19 15.69 -15.14
C ARG A 54 24.97 14.37 -15.13
N VAL A 55 25.52 14.03 -13.97
CA VAL A 55 26.29 12.78 -13.81
C VAL A 55 25.34 11.61 -14.05
N SER A 56 25.76 10.66 -14.89
CA SER A 56 24.93 9.49 -15.18
C SER A 56 24.82 8.56 -13.99
N ILE A 57 23.61 8.06 -13.74
CA ILE A 57 23.35 7.04 -12.71
C ILE A 57 24.18 5.77 -12.90
N THR A 58 24.51 5.39 -14.14
CA THR A 58 25.29 4.17 -14.41
C THR A 58 26.73 4.28 -13.90
N SER A 59 27.25 5.50 -13.72
CA SER A 59 28.58 5.73 -13.10
C SER A 59 28.61 5.32 -11.62
N TYR A 60 27.45 5.24 -10.98
CA TYR A 60 27.30 4.87 -9.59
C TYR A 60 26.77 3.45 -9.40
N LEU A 61 26.33 2.76 -10.46
CA LEU A 61 25.73 1.43 -10.37
C LEU A 61 26.77 0.33 -10.63
N GLU A 62 27.01 -0.53 -9.65
CA GLU A 62 27.96 -1.65 -9.74
C GLU A 62 27.36 -2.86 -10.45
N ASN A 63 26.03 -3.02 -10.39
CA ASN A 63 25.34 -4.18 -10.94
C ASN A 63 24.57 -3.91 -12.24
N THR A 64 24.90 -2.83 -12.97
CA THR A 64 24.14 -2.39 -14.16
C THR A 64 23.86 -3.52 -15.14
N GLN A 65 24.89 -4.28 -15.56
CA GLN A 65 24.73 -5.38 -16.51
C GLN A 65 23.76 -6.47 -15.99
N GLN A 66 23.97 -6.95 -14.76
CA GLN A 66 23.16 -8.00 -14.13
C GLN A 66 21.71 -7.55 -13.94
N MET A 67 21.52 -6.30 -13.53
CA MET A 67 20.21 -5.70 -13.34
C MET A 67 19.46 -5.59 -14.68
N THR A 68 20.08 -5.01 -15.71
CA THR A 68 19.46 -4.86 -17.03
C THR A 68 19.14 -6.23 -17.64
N ASP A 69 20.01 -7.24 -17.48
CA ASP A 69 19.79 -8.60 -17.99
C ASP A 69 18.59 -9.27 -17.28
N SER A 70 18.49 -9.12 -15.97
CA SER A 70 17.36 -9.62 -15.18
C SER A 70 16.05 -8.93 -15.57
N LEU A 71 16.07 -7.60 -15.71
CA LEU A 71 14.93 -6.79 -16.12
C LEU A 71 14.42 -7.21 -17.50
N VAL A 72 15.31 -7.29 -18.49
CA VAL A 72 15.00 -7.72 -19.86
C VAL A 72 14.40 -9.12 -19.88
N SER A 73 15.00 -10.05 -19.13
CA SER A 73 14.51 -11.43 -19.06
C SER A 73 13.10 -11.52 -18.46
N GLN A 74 12.84 -10.78 -17.38
CA GLN A 74 11.55 -10.79 -16.70
C GLN A 74 10.47 -10.09 -17.53
N ILE A 75 10.78 -8.94 -18.15
CA ILE A 75 9.86 -8.27 -19.10
C ILE A 75 9.50 -9.23 -20.25
N ARG A 76 10.50 -9.92 -20.81
CA ARG A 76 10.27 -10.91 -21.88
C ARG A 76 9.33 -12.04 -21.42
N SER A 77 9.46 -12.48 -20.18
CA SER A 77 8.61 -13.54 -19.62
C SER A 77 7.17 -13.08 -19.34
N GLY A 78 6.99 -11.78 -19.06
CA GLY A 78 5.70 -11.15 -18.82
C GLY A 78 4.95 -10.73 -20.10
N LEU A 79 5.65 -10.69 -21.24
CA LEU A 79 4.97 -10.53 -22.54
C LEU A 79 4.08 -11.75 -22.80
N PRO A 80 2.85 -11.55 -23.30
CA PRO A 80 1.96 -12.67 -23.59
C PRO A 80 2.64 -13.66 -24.53
N LYS A 81 2.71 -14.92 -24.09
CA LYS A 81 3.33 -16.00 -24.84
C LYS A 81 2.64 -16.15 -26.19
N LYS A 82 3.44 -16.28 -27.24
CA LYS A 82 3.05 -16.44 -28.66
C LYS A 82 2.15 -17.66 -28.96
N GLU A 83 1.69 -18.39 -27.94
CA GLU A 83 1.04 -19.70 -28.08
C GLU A 83 -0.50 -19.66 -28.15
N SER A 84 -1.13 -18.48 -28.03
CA SER A 84 -2.56 -18.33 -28.32
C SER A 84 -2.78 -17.45 -29.55
N SER A 85 -2.17 -17.83 -30.67
CA SER A 85 -2.65 -17.34 -31.96
C SER A 85 -4.04 -17.90 -32.18
N ALA A 86 -5.06 -17.04 -32.19
CA ALA A 86 -6.42 -17.48 -32.46
C ALA A 86 -6.47 -18.22 -33.81
N VAL A 87 -7.07 -19.41 -33.79
CA VAL A 87 -7.23 -20.27 -34.97
C VAL A 87 -8.67 -20.18 -35.43
N GLY A 88 -8.85 -19.90 -36.71
CA GLY A 88 -10.13 -19.82 -37.39
C GLY A 88 -10.11 -20.47 -38.76
N PHE A 89 -11.08 -20.15 -39.59
CA PHE A 89 -11.28 -20.68 -40.94
C PHE A 89 -11.52 -19.57 -41.96
N VAL A 90 -11.11 -19.85 -43.20
CA VAL A 90 -11.56 -19.10 -44.38
C VAL A 90 -13.02 -19.45 -44.65
N VAL A 91 -13.89 -18.45 -44.55
CA VAL A 91 -15.34 -18.58 -44.75
C VAL A 91 -15.70 -18.45 -46.24
N SER A 92 -15.16 -17.43 -46.93
CA SER A 92 -15.39 -17.24 -48.36
C SER A 92 -14.34 -16.33 -49.01
N LEU A 93 -14.27 -16.36 -50.34
CA LEU A 93 -13.44 -15.45 -51.14
C LEU A 93 -14.34 -14.70 -52.14
N ARG A 94 -14.23 -13.36 -52.18
CA ARG A 94 -14.96 -12.50 -53.14
C ARG A 94 -14.05 -11.34 -53.55
N ASP A 95 -13.92 -11.08 -54.86
CA ASP A 95 -13.23 -9.90 -55.39
C ASP A 95 -11.85 -9.63 -54.77
N GLN A 96 -11.02 -10.69 -54.64
CA GLN A 96 -9.69 -10.68 -54.00
C GLN A 96 -9.67 -10.43 -52.48
N ALA A 97 -10.83 -10.26 -51.86
CA ALA A 97 -11.00 -10.25 -50.42
C ALA A 97 -11.29 -11.67 -49.89
N VAL A 98 -10.67 -12.00 -48.77
CA VAL A 98 -10.82 -13.26 -48.04
C VAL A 98 -11.53 -12.97 -46.73
N TYR A 99 -12.66 -13.64 -46.52
CA TYR A 99 -13.47 -13.53 -45.31
C TYR A 99 -13.06 -14.63 -44.35
N VAL A 100 -12.76 -14.27 -43.11
CA VAL A 100 -12.37 -15.18 -42.03
C VAL A 100 -13.29 -15.02 -40.84
N ASP A 101 -13.46 -16.08 -40.05
CA ASP A 101 -14.30 -16.10 -38.85
C ASP A 101 -13.60 -15.56 -37.59
N LEU A 102 -12.36 -15.11 -37.70
CA LEU A 102 -11.65 -14.42 -36.62
C LEU A 102 -12.11 -12.97 -36.51
N THR A 103 -12.28 -12.48 -35.28
CA THR A 103 -12.81 -11.15 -34.96
C THR A 103 -11.93 -10.39 -33.97
N ALA A 104 -12.35 -9.18 -33.57
CA ALA A 104 -11.69 -8.41 -32.52
C ALA A 104 -11.59 -9.15 -31.17
N LYS A 105 -12.55 -10.05 -30.86
CA LYS A 105 -12.52 -10.88 -29.65
C LYS A 105 -11.38 -11.90 -29.68
N ASP A 106 -10.96 -12.27 -30.88
CA ASP A 106 -9.90 -13.25 -31.15
C ASP A 106 -8.53 -12.56 -31.32
N GLY A 107 -8.44 -11.27 -30.98
CA GLY A 107 -7.21 -10.48 -31.07
C GLY A 107 -6.91 -9.90 -32.45
N VAL A 108 -7.82 -10.04 -33.43
CA VAL A 108 -7.63 -9.51 -34.79
C VAL A 108 -7.89 -8.00 -34.83
N GLN A 109 -6.99 -7.26 -35.48
CA GLN A 109 -7.11 -5.82 -35.73
C GLN A 109 -6.87 -5.52 -37.21
N VAL A 110 -7.29 -4.34 -37.66
CA VAL A 110 -6.94 -3.87 -39.02
C VAL A 110 -5.42 -3.79 -39.14
N GLY A 111 -4.86 -4.47 -40.15
CA GLY A 111 -3.43 -4.61 -40.38
C GLY A 111 -2.82 -5.93 -39.87
N SER A 112 -3.55 -6.72 -39.07
CA SER A 112 -3.10 -8.04 -38.60
C SER A 112 -2.75 -8.97 -39.77
N GLN A 113 -1.69 -9.76 -39.63
CA GLN A 113 -1.35 -10.79 -40.62
C GLN A 113 -1.88 -12.15 -40.17
N LEU A 114 -2.40 -12.95 -41.09
CA LEU A 114 -2.92 -14.30 -40.81
C LEU A 114 -2.17 -15.30 -41.68
N ARG A 115 -1.71 -16.40 -41.09
CA ARG A 115 -1.17 -17.54 -41.85
C ARG A 115 -2.32 -18.44 -42.28
N VAL A 116 -2.35 -18.81 -43.55
CA VAL A 116 -3.32 -19.77 -44.09
C VAL A 116 -2.65 -21.11 -44.31
N TYR A 117 -3.23 -22.17 -43.75
CA TYR A 117 -2.72 -23.53 -43.90
C TYR A 117 -3.87 -24.55 -44.03
N ARG A 118 -3.54 -25.71 -44.58
CA ARG A 118 -4.47 -26.83 -44.74
C ARG A 118 -3.93 -28.05 -44.02
N GLU A 119 -4.74 -28.63 -43.14
CA GLU A 119 -4.41 -29.90 -42.48
C GLU A 119 -4.60 -31.06 -43.47
N GLY A 120 -3.59 -31.91 -43.56
CA GLY A 120 -3.64 -33.18 -44.28
C GLY A 120 -4.21 -34.30 -43.43
N GLU A 121 -4.13 -35.53 -43.94
CA GLU A 121 -4.65 -36.71 -43.26
C GLU A 121 -3.90 -37.01 -41.95
N ALA A 122 -4.64 -37.49 -40.94
CA ALA A 122 -4.08 -37.83 -39.63
C ALA A 122 -3.02 -38.93 -39.75
N LEU A 123 -1.78 -38.60 -39.40
CA LEU A 123 -0.67 -39.55 -39.29
C LEU A 123 -0.97 -40.50 -38.13
N THR A 124 -1.25 -41.76 -38.45
CA THR A 124 -1.55 -42.79 -37.46
C THR A 124 -0.38 -43.75 -37.35
N HIS A 125 0.10 -43.98 -36.14
CA HIS A 125 1.20 -44.90 -35.88
C HIS A 125 0.77 -46.33 -36.26
N PRO A 126 1.46 -46.99 -37.21
CA PRO A 126 0.96 -48.22 -37.85
C PRO A 126 0.85 -49.42 -36.91
N VAL A 127 1.54 -49.39 -35.76
CA VAL A 127 1.57 -50.50 -34.78
C VAL A 127 0.65 -50.24 -33.58
N THR A 128 0.50 -48.98 -33.17
CA THR A 128 -0.23 -48.63 -31.93
C THR A 128 -1.62 -48.09 -32.22
N GLY A 129 -1.93 -47.76 -33.48
CA GLY A 129 -3.17 -47.10 -33.86
C GLY A 129 -3.30 -45.67 -33.31
N GLN A 130 -2.27 -45.14 -32.65
CA GLN A 130 -2.30 -43.81 -32.05
C GLN A 130 -2.11 -42.75 -33.13
N VAL A 131 -3.01 -41.76 -33.17
CA VAL A 131 -2.85 -40.58 -34.03
C VAL A 131 -1.70 -39.73 -33.49
N LEU A 132 -0.65 -39.57 -34.30
CA LEU A 132 0.57 -38.81 -34.02
C LEU A 132 0.41 -37.31 -34.34
N GLY A 133 -0.61 -36.96 -35.12
CA GLY A 133 -0.95 -35.58 -35.50
C GLY A 133 -1.43 -35.48 -36.95
N THR A 134 -1.85 -34.28 -37.35
CA THR A 134 -2.21 -33.95 -38.73
C THR A 134 -1.13 -33.04 -39.32
N PRO A 135 -0.38 -33.47 -40.35
CA PRO A 135 0.61 -32.61 -40.98
C PRO A 135 -0.10 -31.41 -41.63
N SER A 136 0.41 -30.20 -41.44
CA SER A 136 -0.16 -28.98 -42.02
C SER A 136 0.67 -28.47 -43.21
N GLU A 137 0.00 -28.17 -44.32
CA GLU A 137 0.60 -27.53 -45.49
C GLU A 137 0.36 -26.01 -45.46
N ASN A 138 1.40 -25.21 -45.65
CA ASN A 138 1.28 -23.75 -45.72
C ASN A 138 0.77 -23.31 -47.11
N ILE A 139 -0.20 -22.39 -47.16
CA ILE A 139 -0.81 -21.91 -48.41
C ILE A 139 -0.40 -20.47 -48.70
N GLY A 140 -0.36 -19.60 -47.68
CA GLY A 140 -0.09 -18.19 -47.88
C GLY A 140 -0.29 -17.34 -46.62
N THR A 141 -0.13 -16.03 -46.78
CA THR A 141 -0.35 -15.04 -45.72
C THR A 141 -1.38 -14.01 -46.16
N LEU A 142 -2.31 -13.67 -45.28
CA LEU A 142 -3.33 -12.64 -45.46
C LEU A 142 -3.01 -11.42 -44.60
N GLN A 143 -3.49 -10.24 -44.98
CA GLN A 143 -3.50 -9.03 -44.17
C GLN A 143 -4.92 -8.52 -43.98
N VAL A 144 -5.36 -8.36 -42.74
CA VAL A 144 -6.71 -7.92 -42.40
C VAL A 144 -6.89 -6.45 -42.78
N THR A 145 -7.91 -6.14 -43.56
CA THR A 145 -8.26 -4.79 -44.01
C THR A 145 -9.48 -4.22 -43.31
N GLN A 146 -10.37 -5.07 -42.79
CA GLN A 146 -11.56 -4.67 -42.04
C GLN A 146 -11.93 -5.74 -41.00
N VAL A 147 -12.40 -5.30 -39.82
CA VAL A 147 -12.85 -6.19 -38.73
C VAL A 147 -14.31 -5.87 -38.43
N GLU A 148 -15.18 -6.87 -38.54
CA GLU A 148 -16.60 -6.80 -38.23
C GLU A 148 -16.91 -7.61 -36.95
N PRO A 149 -18.09 -7.43 -36.32
CA PRO A 149 -18.42 -8.12 -35.07
C PRO A 149 -18.38 -9.65 -35.13
N ASN A 150 -18.59 -10.22 -36.33
CA ASN A 150 -18.75 -11.67 -36.54
C ASN A 150 -17.80 -12.24 -37.60
N TYR A 151 -16.98 -11.42 -38.26
CA TYR A 151 -16.00 -11.85 -39.27
C TYR A 151 -14.94 -10.78 -39.49
N SER A 152 -13.85 -11.11 -40.16
CA SER A 152 -12.89 -10.12 -40.67
C SER A 152 -12.68 -10.29 -42.17
N VAL A 153 -12.36 -9.19 -42.84
CA VAL A 153 -12.02 -9.14 -44.26
C VAL A 153 -10.52 -8.93 -44.38
N ALA A 154 -9.86 -9.72 -45.21
CA ALA A 154 -8.43 -9.67 -45.43
C ALA A 154 -8.09 -9.70 -46.92
N THR A 155 -6.95 -9.10 -47.28
CA THR A 155 -6.36 -9.21 -48.62
C THR A 155 -5.19 -10.19 -48.60
N ILE A 156 -4.92 -10.79 -49.75
CA ILE A 156 -3.81 -11.76 -49.89
C ILE A 156 -2.49 -10.98 -49.95
N LEU A 157 -1.59 -11.24 -48.99
CA LEU A 157 -0.28 -10.61 -48.92
C LEU A 157 0.78 -11.44 -49.66
N SER A 158 0.77 -12.76 -49.48
CA SER A 158 1.67 -13.69 -50.17
C SER A 158 1.03 -15.06 -50.36
N MET A 159 1.45 -15.78 -51.40
CA MET A 159 0.96 -17.12 -51.74
C MET A 159 2.12 -18.05 -52.03
N GLU A 160 2.05 -19.29 -51.55
CA GLU A 160 3.00 -20.31 -51.94
C GLU A 160 2.79 -20.74 -53.40
N LYS A 161 3.91 -21.05 -54.08
CA LYS A 161 3.94 -21.29 -55.51
C LYS A 161 3.06 -22.50 -55.88
N GLY A 162 2.04 -22.28 -56.70
CA GLY A 162 1.14 -23.32 -57.18
C GLY A 162 0.01 -23.70 -56.23
N ARG A 163 -0.22 -22.95 -55.13
CA ARG A 163 -1.32 -23.17 -54.20
C ARG A 163 -2.38 -22.06 -54.32
N MET A 164 -3.62 -22.38 -53.94
CA MET A 164 -4.75 -21.45 -53.91
C MET A 164 -5.51 -21.60 -52.58
N ILE A 165 -5.90 -20.47 -51.99
CA ILE A 165 -6.73 -20.43 -50.78
C ILE A 165 -8.16 -20.84 -51.16
N ALA A 166 -8.76 -21.71 -50.35
CA ALA A 166 -10.12 -22.18 -50.50
C ALA A 166 -10.91 -22.02 -49.19
N PRO A 167 -12.25 -21.96 -49.25
CA PRO A 167 -13.08 -22.06 -48.05
C PRO A 167 -12.73 -23.33 -47.25
N LYS A 168 -12.77 -23.23 -45.92
CA LYS A 168 -12.35 -24.24 -44.93
C LYS A 168 -10.85 -24.39 -44.70
N ASP A 169 -10.00 -23.66 -45.42
CA ASP A 169 -8.60 -23.56 -45.02
C ASP A 169 -8.51 -22.90 -43.64
N ARG A 170 -7.55 -23.33 -42.82
CA ARG A 170 -7.35 -22.78 -41.48
C ARG A 170 -6.58 -21.48 -41.57
N VAL A 171 -6.95 -20.54 -40.72
CA VAL A 171 -6.22 -19.29 -40.52
C VAL A 171 -5.74 -19.17 -39.10
N GLU A 172 -4.52 -18.70 -38.93
CA GLU A 172 -3.90 -18.49 -37.62
C GLU A 172 -3.36 -17.06 -37.57
N LEU A 173 -3.73 -16.32 -36.52
CA LEU A 173 -3.24 -14.97 -36.32
C LEU A 173 -1.71 -14.96 -36.15
N LEU A 174 -0.99 -14.38 -37.11
CA LEU A 174 0.44 -14.13 -36.97
C LEU A 174 0.60 -12.93 -36.04
N ALA A 175 0.95 -13.19 -34.79
CA ALA A 175 1.37 -12.15 -33.87
C ALA A 175 2.53 -11.36 -34.52
N GLY A 176 2.27 -10.09 -34.85
CA GLY A 176 3.32 -9.15 -35.21
C GLY A 176 4.33 -9.03 -34.07
N LYS A 177 5.54 -8.51 -34.36
CA LYS A 177 6.47 -8.17 -33.29
C LYS A 177 5.76 -7.20 -32.34
N SER A 178 5.79 -7.49 -31.04
CA SER A 178 5.20 -6.59 -30.05
C SER A 178 5.96 -5.27 -30.07
N THR A 179 5.31 -4.16 -30.41
CA THR A 179 5.95 -2.84 -30.34
C THR A 179 5.89 -2.33 -28.90
N LEU A 180 7.03 -1.87 -28.36
CA LEU A 180 7.18 -1.45 -26.97
C LEU A 180 7.73 -0.02 -26.92
N ALA A 181 7.02 0.91 -26.30
CA ALA A 181 7.57 2.25 -26.05
C ALA A 181 8.14 2.34 -24.63
N LEU A 182 9.39 2.77 -24.52
CA LEU A 182 10.06 2.96 -23.23
C LEU A 182 9.84 4.38 -22.74
N LEU A 183 9.09 4.53 -21.65
CA LEU A 183 8.88 5.81 -20.99
C LEU A 183 10.12 6.23 -20.20
N PRO A 184 10.34 7.54 -20.00
CA PRO A 184 11.47 8.02 -19.21
C PRO A 184 11.42 7.45 -17.80
N PHE A 185 12.56 6.93 -17.34
CA PHE A 185 12.67 6.48 -15.97
C PHE A 185 12.63 7.69 -15.02
N SER A 186 11.99 7.51 -13.87
CA SER A 186 11.81 8.54 -12.87
C SER A 186 12.38 8.09 -11.52
N SER A 187 12.54 9.01 -10.59
CA SER A 187 12.91 8.67 -9.21
C SER A 187 12.15 9.52 -8.20
N ASN A 188 11.81 8.93 -7.06
CA ASN A 188 11.23 9.62 -5.91
C ASN A 188 12.27 10.15 -4.90
N SER A 189 13.57 9.97 -5.19
CA SER A 189 14.67 10.45 -4.35
C SER A 189 15.16 11.83 -4.77
N VAL A 190 15.31 12.71 -3.79
CA VAL A 190 15.89 14.05 -3.96
C VAL A 190 17.34 13.95 -4.49
N VAL A 191 18.09 12.91 -4.11
CA VAL A 191 19.47 12.70 -4.58
C VAL A 191 19.49 12.20 -6.03
N LEU A 192 18.67 11.20 -6.38
CA LEU A 192 18.66 10.62 -7.72
C LEU A 192 17.97 11.48 -8.78
N SER A 193 17.04 12.34 -8.39
CA SER A 193 16.40 13.32 -9.30
C SER A 193 17.39 14.33 -9.91
N SER A 194 18.60 14.45 -9.33
CA SER A 194 19.69 15.27 -9.85
C SER A 194 20.57 14.55 -10.89
N LEU A 195 20.47 13.22 -11.02
CA LEU A 195 21.27 12.41 -11.93
C LEU A 195 20.64 12.28 -13.32
N ASP A 196 21.45 11.90 -14.30
CA ASP A 196 20.98 11.53 -15.64
C ASP A 196 20.65 10.03 -15.71
N LEU A 197 19.37 9.70 -15.88
CA LEU A 197 18.85 8.34 -16.01
C LEU A 197 18.84 7.84 -17.47
N THR A 198 19.06 8.73 -18.45
CA THR A 198 18.98 8.43 -19.88
C THR A 198 19.91 7.29 -20.32
N PRO A 199 21.16 7.18 -19.81
CA PRO A 199 22.05 6.08 -20.20
C PRO A 199 21.53 4.70 -19.74
N LEU A 200 20.93 4.62 -18.55
CA LEU A 200 20.31 3.39 -18.07
C LEU A 200 19.10 3.00 -18.94
N GLN A 201 18.26 3.97 -19.28
CA GLN A 201 17.12 3.77 -20.17
C GLN A 201 17.57 3.28 -21.57
N THR A 202 18.69 3.82 -22.07
CA THR A 202 19.26 3.44 -23.37
C THR A 202 19.75 2.00 -23.36
N GLU A 203 20.44 1.58 -22.29
CA GLU A 203 20.90 0.19 -22.15
C GLU A 203 19.74 -0.81 -22.11
N VAL A 204 18.68 -0.50 -21.36
CA VAL A 204 17.45 -1.32 -21.32
C VAL A 204 16.81 -1.43 -22.72
N ALA A 205 16.70 -0.30 -23.43
CA ALA A 205 16.14 -0.27 -24.79
C ALA A 205 16.96 -1.12 -25.77
N GLU A 206 18.29 -0.98 -25.77
CA GLU A 206 19.18 -1.73 -26.65
C GLU A 206 19.13 -3.23 -26.38
N LYS A 207 19.12 -3.65 -25.12
CA LYS A 207 19.03 -5.08 -24.76
C LYS A 207 17.67 -5.66 -25.10
N LEU A 208 16.56 -4.93 -24.86
CA LEU A 208 15.23 -5.36 -25.27
C LEU A 208 15.15 -5.51 -26.80
N GLN A 209 15.68 -4.56 -27.56
CA GLN A 209 15.74 -4.61 -29.03
C GLN A 209 16.57 -5.82 -29.51
N ALA A 210 17.70 -6.10 -28.87
CA ALA A 210 18.59 -7.21 -29.20
C ALA A 210 17.94 -8.59 -28.97
N THR A 211 16.95 -8.69 -28.07
CA THR A 211 16.21 -9.96 -27.88
C THR A 211 15.37 -10.37 -29.09
N GLY A 212 15.01 -9.42 -29.97
CA GLY A 212 14.12 -9.63 -31.10
C GLY A 212 12.66 -9.94 -30.72
N ALA A 213 12.31 -9.98 -29.43
CA ALA A 213 10.97 -10.25 -28.93
C ALA A 213 10.03 -9.04 -29.06
N VAL A 214 10.61 -7.83 -29.00
CA VAL A 214 9.90 -6.55 -29.14
C VAL A 214 10.60 -5.64 -30.14
N GLU A 215 9.84 -4.73 -30.73
CA GLU A 215 10.37 -3.57 -31.47
C GLU A 215 10.24 -2.34 -30.58
N VAL A 216 11.38 -1.80 -30.13
CA VAL A 216 11.44 -0.70 -29.17
C VAL A 216 11.32 0.64 -29.90
N VAL A 217 10.33 1.45 -29.52
CA VAL A 217 10.17 2.83 -29.99
C VAL A 217 11.27 3.69 -29.38
N LYS A 218 11.96 4.49 -30.19
CA LYS A 218 13.14 5.25 -29.76
C LYS A 218 12.77 6.32 -28.73
N GLY A 219 13.56 6.43 -27.67
CA GLY A 219 13.31 7.36 -26.56
C GLY A 219 13.26 8.85 -26.94
N THR A 220 13.84 9.25 -28.10
CA THR A 220 13.74 10.62 -28.62
C THR A 220 12.32 11.02 -28.99
N GLU A 221 11.56 10.12 -29.64
CA GLU A 221 10.17 10.38 -30.04
C GLU A 221 9.25 10.46 -28.82
N VAL A 222 9.49 9.60 -27.82
CA VAL A 222 8.73 9.59 -26.55
C VAL A 222 8.93 10.91 -25.79
N ASN A 223 10.17 11.39 -25.70
CA ASN A 223 10.51 12.62 -24.99
C ASN A 223 9.97 13.89 -25.67
N GLU A 224 9.92 13.93 -27.01
CA GLU A 224 9.33 15.03 -27.76
C GLU A 224 7.82 15.14 -27.50
N ILE A 225 7.10 14.00 -27.56
CA ILE A 225 5.65 13.95 -27.33
C ILE A 225 5.29 14.34 -25.89
N LEU A 226 6.09 13.93 -24.89
CA LEU A 226 5.86 14.31 -23.49
C LEU A 226 6.07 15.82 -23.27
N LYS A 227 7.10 16.41 -23.89
CA LYS A 227 7.39 17.85 -23.82
C LYS A 227 6.32 18.70 -24.50
N GLU A 228 5.85 18.30 -25.68
CA GLU A 228 4.79 19.02 -26.41
C GLU A 228 3.49 19.13 -25.60
N ARG A 229 3.19 18.12 -24.77
CA ARG A 229 1.97 18.09 -23.95
C ARG A 229 2.10 18.71 -22.57
N GLY A 230 3.30 19.17 -22.17
CA GLY A 230 3.54 19.69 -20.81
C GLY A 230 3.29 18.63 -19.73
N LEU A 231 3.42 17.35 -20.07
CA LEU A 231 3.30 16.24 -19.13
C LEU A 231 4.64 16.07 -18.42
N ASP A 232 4.66 16.38 -17.12
CA ASP A 232 5.85 16.24 -16.29
C ASP A 232 5.94 14.80 -15.78
N THR A 233 7.04 14.09 -16.01
CA THR A 233 7.23 12.65 -15.67
C THR A 233 7.04 12.32 -14.19
N HIS A 234 7.03 13.32 -13.31
CA HIS A 234 6.77 13.18 -11.88
C HIS A 234 5.27 13.13 -11.52
N ARG A 235 4.39 13.38 -12.48
CA ARG A 235 2.95 13.19 -12.39
C ARG A 235 2.52 12.42 -13.63
N VAL A 236 1.34 11.81 -13.59
CA VAL A 236 0.72 11.16 -14.76
C VAL A 236 1.41 9.81 -15.01
N LEU A 237 0.68 8.70 -15.12
CA LEU A 237 -0.33 8.54 -16.15
C LEU A 237 -1.62 7.91 -15.60
N ASP A 238 -2.71 8.70 -15.63
CA ASP A 238 -4.06 8.15 -15.55
C ASP A 238 -4.34 7.29 -16.80
N GLN A 239 -5.28 6.33 -16.69
CA GLN A 239 -5.56 5.37 -17.77
C GLN A 239 -5.89 6.04 -19.12
N ARG A 240 -6.43 7.26 -19.10
CA ARG A 240 -6.75 8.04 -20.31
C ARG A 240 -5.49 8.55 -21.02
N SER A 241 -4.50 9.09 -20.30
CA SER A 241 -3.24 9.57 -20.90
C SER A 241 -2.38 8.45 -21.46
N ILE A 242 -2.40 7.27 -20.83
CA ILE A 242 -1.69 6.06 -21.30
C ILE A 242 -2.21 5.64 -22.68
N LYS A 243 -3.53 5.59 -22.85
CA LYS A 243 -4.17 5.17 -24.11
C LYS A 243 -3.90 6.12 -25.28
N GLU A 244 -3.91 7.43 -25.00
CA GLU A 244 -3.60 8.44 -26.02
C GLU A 244 -2.12 8.42 -26.42
N LEU A 245 -1.22 8.31 -25.45
CA LEU A 245 0.23 8.24 -25.67
C LEU A 245 0.60 6.98 -26.46
N ALA A 246 0.05 5.82 -26.07
CA ALA A 246 0.24 4.56 -26.77
C ALA A 246 -0.22 4.60 -28.23
N GLY A 247 -1.38 5.23 -28.49
CA GLY A 247 -1.93 5.38 -29.84
C GLY A 247 -1.05 6.25 -30.76
N GLN A 248 -0.43 7.30 -30.22
CA GLN A 248 0.50 8.15 -30.97
C GLN A 248 1.85 7.47 -31.23
N LEU A 249 2.36 6.74 -30.23
CA LEU A 249 3.61 5.98 -30.33
C LEU A 249 3.47 4.71 -31.19
N LYS A 250 2.24 4.35 -31.61
CA LYS A 250 1.93 3.11 -32.36
C LYS A 250 2.52 1.86 -31.70
N SER A 251 2.56 1.87 -30.37
CA SER A 251 3.13 0.81 -29.54
C SER A 251 2.03 -0.09 -29.00
N ASN A 252 2.23 -1.41 -28.98
CA ASN A 252 1.31 -2.37 -28.34
C ASN A 252 1.47 -2.39 -26.81
N TYR A 253 2.63 -1.98 -26.32
CA TYR A 253 2.94 -1.92 -24.91
C TYR A 253 3.74 -0.66 -24.56
N LEU A 254 3.58 -0.20 -23.33
CA LEU A 254 4.42 0.84 -22.73
C LEU A 254 5.19 0.24 -21.55
N LEU A 255 6.46 0.60 -21.39
CA LEU A 255 7.26 0.24 -20.22
C LEU A 255 7.62 1.51 -19.46
N ASP A 256 7.18 1.63 -18.22
CA ASP A 256 7.69 2.66 -17.32
C ASP A 256 8.75 2.13 -16.36
N GLY A 257 9.44 3.05 -15.68
CA GLY A 257 10.44 2.74 -14.68
C GLY A 257 10.47 3.78 -13.58
N LEU A 258 10.36 3.33 -12.33
CA LEU A 258 10.48 4.15 -11.14
C LEU A 258 11.62 3.62 -10.27
N ILE A 259 12.61 4.46 -10.03
CA ILE A 259 13.71 4.19 -9.12
C ILE A 259 13.37 4.75 -7.74
N GLN A 260 13.28 3.86 -6.75
CA GLN A 260 12.99 4.24 -5.38
C GLN A 260 13.87 3.52 -4.36
N GLN A 261 14.03 4.15 -3.20
CA GLN A 261 14.71 3.55 -2.08
C GLN A 261 13.72 2.72 -1.26
N GLU A 262 13.98 1.43 -1.13
CA GLU A 262 13.25 0.48 -0.31
C GLU A 262 14.16 -0.02 0.82
N GLY A 263 14.04 0.59 1.99
CA GLY A 263 14.99 0.33 3.07
C GLY A 263 16.37 0.90 2.71
N ASP A 264 17.40 0.03 2.65
CA ASP A 264 18.76 0.40 2.25
C ASP A 264 19.08 0.04 0.79
N ARG A 265 18.11 -0.56 0.08
CA ARG A 265 18.29 -0.98 -1.31
C ARG A 265 17.57 -0.01 -2.22
N TRP A 266 18.21 0.32 -3.32
CA TRP A 266 17.54 0.99 -4.41
C TRP A 266 16.93 -0.06 -5.31
N VAL A 267 15.72 0.17 -5.80
CA VAL A 267 15.07 -0.74 -6.74
C VAL A 267 14.57 0.05 -7.93
N LEU A 268 14.69 -0.54 -9.11
CA LEU A 268 13.98 -0.10 -10.30
C LEU A 268 12.73 -0.96 -10.44
N ILE A 269 11.57 -0.34 -10.29
CA ILE A 269 10.27 -0.96 -10.53
C ILE A 269 9.84 -0.56 -11.93
N SER A 270 9.61 -1.54 -12.79
CA SER A 270 9.18 -1.33 -14.17
C SER A 270 7.85 -2.00 -14.45
N ARG A 271 6.88 -1.25 -14.96
CA ARG A 271 5.55 -1.76 -15.31
C ARG A 271 5.39 -1.83 -16.81
N LEU A 272 5.04 -3.01 -17.28
CA LEU A 272 4.61 -3.27 -18.65
C LEU A 272 3.10 -3.05 -18.74
N LEU A 273 2.69 -2.05 -19.51
CA LEU A 273 1.31 -1.62 -19.67
C LEU A 273 0.80 -2.01 -21.05
N SER A 274 -0.43 -2.52 -21.13
CA SER A 274 -1.14 -2.79 -22.37
C SER A 274 -1.65 -1.49 -22.98
N SER A 275 -1.33 -1.24 -24.25
CA SER A 275 -1.82 -0.06 -24.98
C SER A 275 -3.32 -0.09 -25.29
N ALA A 276 -3.97 -1.26 -25.21
CA ALA A 276 -5.37 -1.42 -25.55
C ALA A 276 -6.32 -0.80 -24.49
N ASP A 277 -5.98 -1.01 -23.23
CA ASP A 277 -6.81 -0.72 -22.06
C ASP A 277 -6.06 -0.06 -20.90
N GLY A 278 -4.74 0.13 -21.02
CA GLY A 278 -3.90 0.74 -19.98
C GLY A 278 -3.66 -0.16 -18.77
N THR A 279 -4.01 -1.45 -18.86
CA THR A 279 -3.83 -2.40 -17.77
C THR A 279 -2.36 -2.79 -17.62
N THR A 280 -1.93 -3.05 -16.38
CA THR A 280 -0.59 -3.58 -16.12
C THR A 280 -0.56 -5.07 -16.46
N VAL A 281 0.19 -5.41 -17.50
CA VAL A 281 0.39 -6.78 -17.99
C VAL A 281 1.40 -7.51 -17.10
N SER A 282 2.46 -6.81 -16.69
CA SER A 282 3.49 -7.33 -15.81
C SER A 282 4.16 -6.20 -15.06
N GLU A 283 4.61 -6.46 -13.84
CA GLU A 283 5.45 -5.56 -13.07
C GLU A 283 6.71 -6.31 -12.66
N VAL A 284 7.87 -5.68 -12.82
CA VAL A 284 9.19 -6.25 -12.56
C VAL A 284 9.90 -5.35 -11.58
N SER A 285 10.47 -5.92 -10.52
CA SER A 285 11.33 -5.20 -9.58
C SER A 285 12.73 -5.79 -9.62
N VAL A 286 13.72 -4.92 -9.81
CA VAL A 286 15.14 -5.28 -9.84
C VAL A 286 15.95 -4.39 -8.90
N PRO A 287 16.84 -4.97 -8.07
CA PRO A 287 17.70 -4.19 -7.19
C PRO A 287 18.78 -3.46 -7.98
N LEU A 288 19.07 -2.25 -7.54
CA LEU A 288 20.17 -1.38 -7.97
C LEU A 288 21.21 -1.35 -6.85
N VAL A 289 22.45 -1.72 -7.18
CA VAL A 289 23.59 -1.72 -6.26
C VAL A 289 24.45 -0.51 -6.59
N PHE A 290 24.54 0.40 -5.63
CA PHE A 290 25.29 1.64 -5.78
C PHE A 290 26.68 1.52 -5.13
N ASN A 291 27.68 2.14 -5.75
CA ASN A 291 29.05 2.15 -5.26
C ASN A 291 29.23 3.03 -4.02
N GLU A 292 30.38 2.88 -3.34
CA GLU A 292 30.70 3.62 -2.10
C GLU A 292 30.67 5.15 -2.28
N GLN A 293 30.96 5.64 -3.49
CA GLN A 293 30.97 7.08 -3.79
C GLN A 293 29.56 7.69 -3.70
N PHE A 294 28.54 6.94 -4.13
CA PHE A 294 27.14 7.34 -3.97
C PHE A 294 26.70 7.30 -2.50
N ALA A 295 27.10 6.27 -1.76
CA ALA A 295 26.77 6.12 -0.34
C ALA A 295 27.37 7.23 0.54
N ALA A 296 28.57 7.70 0.23
CA ALA A 296 29.23 8.80 0.92
C ALA A 296 28.55 10.17 0.70
N GLY A 297 27.99 10.40 -0.50
CA GLY A 297 27.33 11.66 -0.87
C GLY A 297 25.88 11.81 -0.35
N ALA A 298 25.24 10.73 0.08
CA ALA A 298 23.84 10.71 0.52
C ALA A 298 23.62 11.09 2.00
N ARG A 299 24.68 11.42 2.77
CA ARG A 299 24.58 11.86 4.17
C ARG A 299 24.26 13.36 4.26
N PRO A 300 23.10 13.77 4.82
CA PRO A 300 22.85 15.19 5.08
C PRO A 300 23.79 15.69 6.18
N SER A 301 24.67 16.62 5.85
CA SER A 301 25.48 17.36 6.83
C SER A 301 24.56 18.29 7.64
N LEU A 302 24.10 17.81 8.80
CA LEU A 302 23.41 18.59 9.82
C LEU A 302 24.44 19.37 10.65
N GLU A 303 24.90 20.52 10.16
CA GLU A 303 25.52 21.54 11.00
C GLU A 303 24.43 22.46 11.59
N ARG A 304 24.40 22.47 12.92
CA ARG A 304 23.49 23.22 13.78
C ARG A 304 23.63 24.74 13.57
N ARG A 305 22.53 25.42 13.31
CA ARG A 305 22.38 26.86 13.62
C ARG A 305 21.10 27.06 14.41
N GLY A 306 21.26 27.41 15.68
CA GLY A 306 20.19 27.62 16.63
C GLY A 306 19.33 28.83 16.27
N ILE A 307 18.04 28.70 16.56
CA ILE A 307 17.08 29.81 16.62
C ILE A 307 16.25 29.59 17.88
N GLU A 308 16.38 30.51 18.84
CA GLU A 308 15.50 30.66 20.00
C GLU A 308 14.14 31.22 19.53
N GLU A 309 13.03 30.65 20.00
CA GLU A 309 11.70 31.25 19.86
C GLU A 309 11.36 32.12 21.09
N PRO A 310 10.71 33.28 20.91
CA PRO A 310 9.96 33.95 21.97
C PRO A 310 8.44 33.75 21.81
N VAL A 311 7.82 33.26 22.90
CA VAL A 311 6.37 33.13 23.10
C VAL A 311 5.77 34.51 23.38
N ALA A 312 4.68 34.87 22.68
CA ALA A 312 3.82 36.00 23.02
C ALA A 312 2.36 35.56 23.17
N ALA A 313 1.82 35.74 24.38
CA ALA A 313 0.44 35.46 24.75
C ALA A 313 -0.49 36.64 24.43
N LEU A 314 -1.75 36.35 24.04
CA LEU A 314 -2.84 37.32 24.02
C LEU A 314 -4.07 36.77 24.78
N PRO A 315 -4.90 37.63 25.40
CA PRO A 315 -5.85 37.25 26.44
C PRO A 315 -7.26 36.92 25.90
N ARG A 316 -7.99 36.06 26.62
CA ARG A 316 -9.40 35.71 26.35
C ARG A 316 -10.37 36.65 27.11
N PRO A 317 -11.54 37.01 26.55
CA PRO A 317 -12.66 37.60 27.30
C PRO A 317 -13.50 36.54 28.04
N PRO A 318 -14.33 36.93 29.03
CA PRO A 318 -15.03 36.01 29.93
C PRO A 318 -16.34 35.45 29.35
N LEU A 319 -16.63 34.19 29.67
CA LEU A 319 -17.90 33.50 29.45
C LEU A 319 -18.94 33.89 30.49
N THR A 320 -20.17 34.16 30.04
CA THR A 320 -21.39 34.18 30.87
C THR A 320 -22.25 32.96 30.53
N ALA A 321 -22.65 32.22 31.56
CA ALA A 321 -23.56 31.08 31.48
C ALA A 321 -25.03 31.52 31.60
N PRO A 322 -25.97 30.75 31.01
CA PRO A 322 -27.35 30.67 31.51
C PRO A 322 -27.74 29.23 31.94
N PRO A 323 -28.89 29.08 32.63
CA PRO A 323 -29.02 28.19 33.78
C PRO A 323 -29.87 26.92 33.53
N SER A 324 -29.70 25.97 34.46
CA SER A 324 -30.42 24.71 34.64
C SER A 324 -31.83 24.87 35.21
N THR A 325 -32.82 24.10 34.73
CA THR A 325 -33.94 23.51 35.53
C THR A 325 -34.74 22.45 34.71
N PRO A 326 -35.64 21.61 35.29
CA PRO A 326 -35.38 20.17 35.43
C PRO A 326 -36.46 19.21 34.87
N SER A 327 -36.05 17.94 34.71
CA SER A 327 -36.76 16.67 34.94
C SER A 327 -38.27 16.56 34.70
N GLN A 328 -38.65 15.61 33.83
CA GLN A 328 -39.79 14.70 34.07
C GLN A 328 -39.64 13.39 33.28
N ALA A 329 -39.67 12.26 34.00
CA ALA A 329 -39.67 10.90 33.47
C ALA A 329 -41.11 10.34 33.40
N PRO A 330 -41.40 9.41 32.48
CA PRO A 330 -42.46 8.43 32.69
C PRO A 330 -42.01 6.96 32.60
N LYS A 331 -42.32 6.28 33.70
CA LYS A 331 -42.62 4.87 34.01
C LYS A 331 -42.64 3.78 32.92
N ILE A 332 -42.05 2.66 33.33
CA ILE A 332 -42.08 1.28 32.82
C ILE A 332 -43.44 0.59 33.14
N PRO A 333 -43.90 -0.35 32.29
CA PRO A 333 -44.71 -1.49 32.73
C PRO A 333 -43.95 -2.83 32.61
N GLU A 334 -44.10 -3.64 33.65
CA GLU A 334 -43.59 -5.02 33.85
C GLU A 334 -44.41 -6.11 33.12
N PRO A 335 -43.92 -7.38 33.09
CA PRO A 335 -44.17 -8.35 32.01
C PRO A 335 -45.15 -9.49 32.36
N GLY A 336 -45.47 -10.31 31.35
CA GLY A 336 -45.93 -11.70 31.50
C GLY A 336 -46.35 -12.33 30.16
N PRO A 337 -46.63 -13.65 30.09
CA PRO A 337 -45.88 -14.78 30.64
C PRO A 337 -45.53 -15.83 29.54
N GLU A 338 -44.77 -16.84 29.94
CA GLU A 338 -44.23 -17.99 29.18
C GLU A 338 -45.23 -18.75 28.28
N ALA A 339 -44.72 -19.27 27.15
CA ALA A 339 -45.23 -20.50 26.54
C ALA A 339 -44.09 -21.30 25.88
N SER A 340 -44.05 -22.58 26.24
CA SER A 340 -43.16 -23.67 25.81
C SER A 340 -43.18 -23.99 24.31
N GLY A 341 -42.04 -24.50 23.80
CA GLY A 341 -41.75 -24.75 22.38
C GLY A 341 -42.53 -25.87 21.67
N PRO A 342 -42.10 -26.20 20.43
CA PRO A 342 -41.44 -27.50 20.27
C PRO A 342 -40.20 -27.46 19.38
N SER A 343 -39.36 -28.47 19.63
CA SER A 343 -38.24 -28.95 18.84
C SER A 343 -38.50 -28.95 17.33
N ASP A 344 -37.61 -28.31 16.57
CA ASP A 344 -37.48 -28.61 15.15
C ASP A 344 -36.01 -28.81 14.77
N GLN A 345 -35.75 -29.98 14.19
CA GLN A 345 -34.47 -30.36 13.61
C GLN A 345 -34.30 -29.54 12.32
N SER A 346 -33.73 -28.34 12.44
CA SER A 346 -33.33 -27.56 11.28
C SER A 346 -31.83 -27.74 11.05
N SER A 347 -31.50 -28.27 9.87
CA SER A 347 -30.17 -28.16 9.29
C SER A 347 -29.75 -26.69 9.32
N HIS A 348 -28.78 -26.34 10.17
CA HIS A 348 -28.25 -24.99 10.28
C HIS A 348 -27.67 -24.54 8.93
N LYS A 349 -28.48 -23.82 8.14
CA LYS A 349 -27.97 -22.88 7.15
C LYS A 349 -27.31 -21.75 7.96
N GLY A 350 -25.99 -21.66 7.90
CA GLY A 350 -25.18 -20.73 8.68
C GLY A 350 -25.62 -19.28 8.47
N GLY A 351 -25.72 -18.51 9.57
CA GLY A 351 -26.02 -17.09 9.56
C GLY A 351 -24.98 -16.28 8.79
N GLU A 352 -25.41 -15.21 8.14
CA GLU A 352 -24.54 -14.31 7.38
C GLU A 352 -24.20 -13.07 8.22
N LEU A 353 -22.96 -12.56 8.12
CA LEU A 353 -22.65 -11.21 8.59
C LEU A 353 -23.31 -10.21 7.63
N LEU A 354 -24.42 -9.62 8.05
CA LEU A 354 -25.21 -8.73 7.21
C LEU A 354 -24.69 -7.30 7.34
N GLU A 355 -24.24 -6.70 6.23
CA GLU A 355 -23.94 -5.26 6.20
C GLU A 355 -25.23 -4.48 6.45
N VAL A 356 -25.27 -3.72 7.54
CA VAL A 356 -26.43 -2.89 7.94
C VAL A 356 -26.19 -1.41 7.70
N GLY A 357 -24.96 -0.99 7.44
CA GLY A 357 -24.66 0.39 7.12
C GLY A 357 -23.21 0.62 6.77
N ARG A 358 -22.96 1.72 6.06
CA ARG A 358 -21.64 2.15 5.63
C ARG A 358 -21.53 3.66 5.71
N SER A 359 -20.41 4.16 6.21
CA SER A 359 -20.19 5.60 6.32
C SER A 359 -20.02 6.27 4.96
N GLU A 360 -20.18 7.59 4.91
CA GLU A 360 -19.55 8.38 3.85
C GLU A 360 -18.02 8.14 3.79
N PRO A 361 -17.39 8.31 2.61
CA PRO A 361 -15.94 8.35 2.51
C PRO A 361 -15.36 9.45 3.40
N LEU A 362 -14.44 9.05 4.27
CA LEU A 362 -13.69 9.93 5.15
C LEU A 362 -12.41 10.37 4.44
N PRO A 363 -12.04 11.67 4.49
CA PRO A 363 -10.92 12.22 3.72
C PRO A 363 -9.54 12.00 4.38
N PHE A 364 -9.35 10.85 5.04
CA PHE A 364 -8.09 10.43 5.63
C PHE A 364 -8.03 8.90 5.76
N GLY A 365 -6.84 8.33 5.86
CA GLY A 365 -6.65 6.90 6.15
C GLY A 365 -6.72 6.58 7.64
N ILE A 366 -7.37 5.48 7.99
CA ILE A 366 -7.43 4.93 9.34
C ILE A 366 -6.16 4.11 9.61
N HIS A 367 -5.62 4.20 10.82
CA HIS A 367 -4.54 3.37 11.36
C HIS A 367 -5.04 2.41 12.45
N GLY A 368 -6.17 2.71 13.09
CA GLY A 368 -6.77 1.90 14.15
C GLY A 368 -8.18 2.37 14.50
N LEU A 369 -8.97 1.49 15.12
CA LEU A 369 -10.37 1.72 15.46
C LEU A 369 -10.73 1.08 16.81
N ASP A 370 -11.42 1.83 17.65
CA ASP A 370 -12.07 1.27 18.84
C ASP A 370 -13.36 2.04 19.19
N VAL A 371 -14.13 1.52 20.14
CA VAL A 371 -15.44 2.05 20.54
C VAL A 371 -15.57 2.00 22.07
N GLY A 372 -16.07 3.08 22.68
CA GLY A 372 -16.26 3.16 24.13
C GLY A 372 -17.04 4.40 24.56
N ASP A 373 -17.46 4.46 25.83
CA ASP A 373 -18.18 5.60 26.43
C ASP A 373 -17.19 6.62 26.98
N LEU A 374 -16.72 7.51 26.11
CA LEU A 374 -15.67 8.49 26.42
C LEU A 374 -16.18 9.64 27.30
N TYR A 375 -17.48 9.94 27.22
CA TYR A 375 -18.10 11.04 27.96
C TYR A 375 -18.71 10.61 29.30
N GLY A 376 -18.90 9.30 29.52
CA GLY A 376 -19.48 8.72 30.74
C GLY A 376 -20.98 8.93 30.83
N ASP A 377 -21.66 9.07 29.70
CA ASP A 377 -23.11 9.29 29.64
C ASP A 377 -23.89 8.01 29.27
N GLY A 378 -23.19 6.88 29.16
CA GLY A 378 -23.72 5.58 28.78
C GLY A 378 -23.87 5.37 27.28
N ARG A 379 -23.62 6.39 26.45
CA ARG A 379 -23.54 6.23 25.00
C ARG A 379 -22.09 5.93 24.62
N LYS A 380 -21.94 5.23 23.51
CA LYS A 380 -20.61 4.91 22.97
C LYS A 380 -20.25 5.96 21.93
N GLU A 381 -18.97 6.13 21.72
CA GLU A 381 -18.36 6.89 20.64
C GLU A 381 -17.45 5.99 19.81
N LEU A 382 -17.39 6.27 18.52
CA LEU A 382 -16.44 5.65 17.61
C LEU A 382 -15.14 6.46 17.61
N VAL A 383 -14.02 5.79 17.90
CA VAL A 383 -12.68 6.38 17.85
C VAL A 383 -11.95 5.87 16.63
N LEU A 384 -11.61 6.80 15.73
CA LEU A 384 -10.76 6.53 14.56
C LEU A 384 -9.40 7.17 14.74
N LEU A 385 -8.36 6.34 14.66
CA LEU A 385 -6.99 6.79 14.66
C LEU A 385 -6.57 7.10 13.22
N GLY A 386 -6.18 8.34 12.95
CA GLY A 386 -5.50 8.71 11.71
C GLY A 386 -3.98 8.61 11.86
N ARG A 387 -3.23 9.12 10.87
CA ARG A 387 -1.76 9.12 10.92
C ARG A 387 -1.20 9.78 12.17
N ASN A 388 -1.77 10.92 12.59
CA ASN A 388 -1.33 11.69 13.75
C ASN A 388 -2.51 12.39 14.46
N SER A 389 -3.71 11.84 14.34
CA SER A 389 -4.92 12.38 14.97
C SER A 389 -5.78 11.29 15.57
N VAL A 390 -6.45 11.60 16.67
CA VAL A 390 -7.55 10.82 17.23
C VAL A 390 -8.83 11.56 16.91
N GLN A 391 -9.75 10.91 16.20
CA GLN A 391 -11.03 11.48 15.81
C GLN A 391 -12.14 10.72 16.55
N VAL A 392 -13.03 11.47 17.18
CA VAL A 392 -14.14 10.96 17.97
C VAL A 392 -15.43 11.29 17.24
N TYR A 393 -16.22 10.27 16.94
CA TYR A 393 -17.51 10.38 16.28
C TYR A 393 -18.62 9.89 17.19
N ALA A 394 -19.79 10.53 17.11
CA ALA A 394 -20.98 10.05 17.77
C ALA A 394 -21.35 8.66 17.26
N TRP A 395 -21.85 7.79 18.14
CA TRP A 395 -22.36 6.50 17.69
C TRP A 395 -23.60 6.68 16.79
N PRO A 396 -23.66 5.99 15.63
CA PRO A 396 -24.82 6.09 14.75
C PRO A 396 -26.13 5.69 15.45
N THR A 397 -27.14 6.54 15.34
CA THR A 397 -28.46 6.30 15.94
C THR A 397 -29.46 5.59 15.02
N SER A 398 -29.13 5.46 13.72
CA SER A 398 -29.94 4.78 12.71
C SER A 398 -29.07 4.10 11.66
N PHE A 399 -29.46 2.87 11.31
CA PHE A 399 -28.90 2.07 10.21
C PHE A 399 -29.94 1.80 9.11
N LYS A 400 -31.02 2.60 9.05
CA LYS A 400 -32.11 2.42 8.08
C LYS A 400 -31.76 2.91 6.68
N GLU A 401 -30.80 3.82 6.58
CA GLU A 401 -30.29 4.36 5.32
C GLU A 401 -29.04 3.59 4.92
N SER A 402 -28.86 3.32 3.62
CA SER A 402 -27.67 2.63 3.11
C SER A 402 -26.37 3.37 3.41
N GLN A 403 -26.44 4.67 3.70
CA GLN A 403 -25.33 5.52 4.07
C GLN A 403 -25.52 6.06 5.50
N VAL A 404 -24.53 5.81 6.35
CA VAL A 404 -24.50 6.23 7.75
C VAL A 404 -23.69 7.52 7.84
N HIS A 405 -24.29 8.59 8.38
CA HIS A 405 -23.55 9.81 8.66
C HIS A 405 -22.76 9.67 9.97
N LEU A 406 -21.46 9.97 9.93
CA LEU A 406 -20.61 10.01 11.13
C LEU A 406 -20.44 11.45 11.61
N GLU A 407 -21.19 11.83 12.63
CA GLU A 407 -21.07 13.14 13.26
C GLU A 407 -19.76 13.23 14.05
N GLU A 408 -18.83 14.07 13.59
CA GLU A 408 -17.56 14.31 14.26
C GLU A 408 -17.77 15.20 15.51
N LEU A 409 -17.43 14.66 16.67
CA LEU A 409 -17.56 15.35 17.96
C LEU A 409 -16.25 16.04 18.36
N TYR A 410 -15.11 15.44 18.05
CA TYR A 410 -13.81 15.97 18.45
C TYR A 410 -12.66 15.46 17.58
N ILE A 411 -11.64 16.31 17.38
CA ILE A 411 -10.34 15.89 16.82
C ILE A 411 -9.22 16.33 17.76
N TYR A 412 -8.48 15.36 18.28
CA TYR A 412 -7.17 15.59 18.90
C TYR A 412 -6.08 15.44 17.84
N ARG A 413 -5.28 16.48 17.60
CA ARG A 413 -4.18 16.47 16.60
C ARG A 413 -2.82 16.51 17.29
N GLY A 414 -2.00 15.50 17.02
CA GLY A 414 -0.59 15.50 17.41
C GLY A 414 0.30 16.25 16.42
N PRO A 415 1.60 16.39 16.74
CA PRO A 415 2.58 16.98 15.83
C PRO A 415 2.66 16.20 14.50
N ARG A 416 3.07 16.87 13.41
CA ARG A 416 3.19 16.24 12.09
C ARG A 416 4.27 15.15 12.00
N ALA A 417 5.26 15.21 12.88
CA ALA A 417 6.38 14.26 12.92
C ALA A 417 6.06 12.97 13.68
N VAL A 418 4.92 12.92 14.38
CA VAL A 418 4.46 11.76 15.15
C VAL A 418 3.58 10.88 14.28
N VAL A 419 3.69 9.57 14.47
CA VAL A 419 2.80 8.57 13.85
C VAL A 419 2.11 7.78 14.93
N TYR A 420 0.78 7.67 14.85
CA TYR A 420 -0.01 6.85 15.75
C TYR A 420 -0.15 5.43 15.18
N LEU A 421 0.07 4.42 16.01
CA LEU A 421 0.20 3.02 15.62
C LEU A 421 -1.00 2.17 16.07
N SER A 422 -1.53 2.41 17.26
CA SER A 422 -2.69 1.67 17.76
C SER A 422 -3.50 2.52 18.70
N VAL A 423 -4.79 2.20 18.82
CA VAL A 423 -5.70 2.80 19.79
C VAL A 423 -6.43 1.70 20.56
N GLY A 424 -6.63 1.91 21.85
CA GLY A 424 -7.51 1.12 22.70
C GLY A 424 -8.32 2.04 23.60
N VAL A 425 -9.58 1.70 23.84
CA VAL A 425 -10.53 2.52 24.60
C VAL A 425 -11.09 1.70 25.75
N GLY A 426 -11.09 2.22 26.97
CA GLY A 426 -11.76 1.55 28.09
C GLY A 426 -11.50 2.26 29.43
N ASP A 427 -12.44 2.11 30.35
CA ASP A 427 -12.39 2.64 31.72
C ASP A 427 -11.42 1.80 32.58
N ILE A 428 -10.12 2.12 32.47
CA ILE A 428 -9.07 1.42 33.23
C ILE A 428 -8.91 2.05 34.61
N ASN A 429 -9.15 3.36 34.74
CA ASN A 429 -9.05 4.03 36.04
C ASN A 429 -10.32 3.91 36.91
N LYS A 430 -11.39 3.31 36.37
CA LYS A 430 -12.66 3.00 37.04
C LYS A 430 -13.41 4.25 37.48
N ASN A 431 -13.34 5.31 36.68
CA ASN A 431 -14.02 6.58 36.94
C ASN A 431 -15.39 6.70 36.24
N GLY A 432 -15.78 5.69 35.45
CA GLY A 432 -17.02 5.66 34.69
C GLY A 432 -16.97 6.35 33.32
N ARG A 433 -15.80 6.78 32.86
CA ARG A 433 -15.51 7.24 31.50
C ARG A 433 -14.40 6.37 30.92
N ASP A 434 -14.53 6.01 29.66
CA ASP A 434 -13.47 5.30 28.96
C ASP A 434 -12.32 6.25 28.59
N GLU A 435 -11.07 5.85 28.91
CA GLU A 435 -9.87 6.52 28.43
C GLU A 435 -9.45 6.04 27.03
N VAL A 436 -8.76 6.89 26.28
CA VAL A 436 -8.18 6.55 24.96
C VAL A 436 -6.67 6.34 25.09
N PHE A 437 -6.22 5.11 25.01
CA PHE A 437 -4.82 4.70 25.03
C PHE A 437 -4.26 4.69 23.61
N VAL A 438 -3.27 5.54 23.34
CA VAL A 438 -2.67 5.70 22.02
C VAL A 438 -1.21 5.27 22.05
N THR A 439 -0.89 4.25 21.25
CA THR A 439 0.49 3.90 20.95
C THR A 439 1.01 4.84 19.87
N SER A 440 2.08 5.56 20.17
CA SER A 440 2.56 6.67 19.35
C SER A 440 4.08 6.61 19.17
N LEU A 441 4.57 6.90 17.97
CA LEU A 441 5.98 6.88 17.61
C LEU A 441 6.43 8.27 17.15
N GLU A 442 7.46 8.81 17.80
CA GLU A 442 8.09 10.08 17.48
C GLU A 442 9.59 9.87 17.24
N ALA A 443 10.07 10.23 16.05
CA ALA A 443 11.49 10.11 15.69
C ALA A 443 12.11 8.72 16.00
N GLY A 444 11.34 7.64 15.79
CA GLY A 444 11.78 6.26 16.04
C GLY A 444 11.75 5.82 17.50
N ARG A 445 11.22 6.65 18.40
CA ARG A 445 11.01 6.34 19.82
C ARG A 445 9.53 6.24 20.12
N LEU A 446 9.19 5.34 21.03
CA LEU A 446 7.82 5.20 21.48
C LEU A 446 7.51 6.34 22.48
N SER A 447 6.50 7.13 22.17
CA SER A 447 5.97 8.22 22.99
C SER A 447 4.45 8.07 23.10
N SER A 448 4.03 6.97 23.73
CA SER A 448 2.62 6.64 23.89
C SER A 448 1.98 7.53 24.96
N PHE A 449 0.68 7.77 24.84
CA PHE A 449 -0.06 8.67 25.72
C PHE A 449 -1.49 8.17 25.95
N VAL A 450 -2.16 8.74 26.95
CA VAL A 450 -3.54 8.41 27.33
C VAL A 450 -4.35 9.71 27.34
N LEU A 451 -5.44 9.76 26.58
CA LEU A 451 -6.38 10.87 26.59
C LEU A 451 -7.57 10.55 27.49
N GLU A 452 -8.03 11.55 28.23
CA GLU A 452 -9.28 11.50 28.98
C GLU A 452 -10.10 12.77 28.68
N TYR A 453 -11.41 12.61 28.54
CA TYR A 453 -12.31 13.75 28.44
C TYR A 453 -12.47 14.45 29.79
N SER A 454 -12.15 15.75 29.83
CA SER A 454 -12.34 16.57 31.02
C SER A 454 -12.62 18.01 30.64
N GLN A 455 -13.68 18.59 31.23
CA GLN A 455 -14.05 20.00 31.08
C GLN A 455 -14.25 20.45 29.62
N GLY A 456 -14.84 19.61 28.76
CA GLY A 456 -15.15 19.98 27.37
C GLY A 456 -14.09 19.60 26.34
N GLU A 457 -12.95 19.06 26.75
CA GLU A 457 -11.85 18.71 25.84
C GLU A 457 -11.17 17.40 26.24
N PHE A 458 -10.57 16.70 25.26
CA PHE A 458 -9.73 15.55 25.52
C PHE A 458 -8.32 16.01 25.88
N LYS A 459 -7.87 15.68 27.09
CA LYS A 459 -6.54 16.03 27.59
C LYS A 459 -5.68 14.80 27.78
N PRO A 460 -4.39 14.88 27.45
CA PRO A 460 -3.47 13.83 27.82
C PRO A 460 -3.28 13.80 29.35
N VAL A 461 -3.69 12.71 29.98
CA VAL A 461 -3.49 12.47 31.43
C VAL A 461 -2.17 11.75 31.71
N VAL A 462 -1.62 11.06 30.70
CA VAL A 462 -0.29 10.44 30.70
C VAL A 462 0.33 10.64 29.32
N GLN A 463 1.64 10.92 29.24
CA GLN A 463 2.40 11.20 28.01
C GLN A 463 3.80 10.58 28.06
N ASP A 464 4.49 10.56 26.92
CA ASP A 464 5.90 10.16 26.80
C ASP A 464 6.21 8.76 27.34
N GLN A 465 5.29 7.82 27.16
CA GLN A 465 5.45 6.46 27.65
C GLN A 465 6.15 5.58 26.61
N ASN A 466 7.27 4.96 27.01
CA ASN A 466 7.98 3.95 26.21
C ASN A 466 7.30 2.57 26.31
N LEU A 467 5.99 2.54 26.08
CA LEU A 467 5.11 1.36 26.21
C LEU A 467 4.18 1.26 25.00
N PHE A 468 4.07 0.07 24.42
CA PHE A 468 2.95 -0.27 23.55
C PHE A 468 1.72 -0.47 24.42
N PHE A 469 0.57 0.05 24.01
CA PHE A 469 -0.69 -0.15 24.72
C PHE A 469 -1.63 -1.07 23.95
N ARG A 470 -2.35 -1.91 24.69
CA ARG A 470 -3.50 -2.66 24.20
C ARG A 470 -4.55 -2.80 25.30
N VAL A 471 -5.76 -2.33 25.02
CA VAL A 471 -6.93 -2.60 25.87
C VAL A 471 -7.57 -3.90 25.42
N VAL A 472 -7.71 -4.86 26.33
CA VAL A 472 -8.40 -6.13 26.08
C VAL A 472 -9.77 -6.08 26.74
N LYS A 473 -10.82 -6.26 25.93
CA LYS A 473 -12.21 -6.32 26.36
C LYS A 473 -12.68 -7.77 26.31
N SER A 474 -13.47 -8.18 27.29
CA SER A 474 -14.13 -9.48 27.31
C SER A 474 -15.52 -9.32 27.90
N GLN A 475 -16.48 -10.08 27.41
CA GLN A 475 -17.84 -10.06 27.91
C GLN A 475 -17.86 -10.33 29.42
N ASN A 476 -18.58 -9.49 30.17
CA ASN A 476 -18.75 -9.60 31.62
C ASN A 476 -17.46 -9.45 32.46
N GLN A 477 -16.37 -8.92 31.89
CA GLN A 477 -15.15 -8.60 32.61
C GLN A 477 -14.77 -7.12 32.41
N PRO A 478 -14.21 -6.46 33.44
CA PRO A 478 -13.68 -5.12 33.26
C PRO A 478 -12.55 -5.12 32.21
N PRO A 479 -12.40 -4.05 31.42
CA PRO A 479 -11.31 -3.94 30.46
C PRO A 479 -9.95 -4.03 31.18
N GLN A 480 -8.98 -4.66 30.52
CA GLN A 480 -7.60 -4.76 31.03
C GLN A 480 -6.64 -4.02 30.13
N LEU A 481 -5.74 -3.22 30.72
CA LEU A 481 -4.65 -2.58 30.00
C LEU A 481 -3.43 -3.50 30.01
N LEU A 482 -3.08 -3.98 28.83
CA LEU A 482 -1.80 -4.63 28.59
C LEU A 482 -0.79 -3.61 28.08
N ALA A 483 0.46 -3.79 28.49
CA ALA A 483 1.58 -3.00 28.01
C ALA A 483 2.81 -3.86 27.74
N GLN A 484 3.65 -3.42 26.80
CA GLN A 484 4.93 -4.06 26.52
C GLN A 484 5.97 -2.98 26.19
N HIS A 485 7.21 -3.15 26.65
CA HIS A 485 8.24 -2.15 26.44
C HIS A 485 8.76 -2.14 25.01
N PHE A 486 9.14 -0.96 24.54
CA PHE A 486 9.98 -0.82 23.36
C PHE A 486 11.46 -0.94 23.77
N GLY A 487 12.08 -2.07 23.46
CA GLY A 487 13.44 -2.39 23.87
C GLY A 487 14.50 -1.78 22.97
N ALA A 488 15.77 -1.81 23.40
CA ALA A 488 16.91 -1.29 22.62
C ALA A 488 17.20 -2.15 21.38
N THR A 489 17.21 -3.48 21.53
CA THR A 489 17.49 -4.47 20.48
C THR A 489 16.22 -5.01 19.83
N GLN A 490 15.25 -5.43 20.65
CA GLN A 490 13.98 -5.99 20.20
C GLN A 490 12.88 -4.95 20.31
N ALA A 491 12.05 -4.83 19.28
CA ALA A 491 10.97 -3.86 19.26
C ALA A 491 9.91 -4.16 20.33
N PHE A 492 9.44 -5.40 20.42
CA PHE A 492 8.58 -5.87 21.50
C PHE A 492 9.44 -6.56 22.56
N PHE A 493 9.73 -5.85 23.66
CA PHE A 493 10.68 -6.31 24.67
C PHE A 493 10.00 -6.67 25.98
N GLY A 494 10.46 -7.77 26.56
CA GLY A 494 10.01 -8.26 27.86
C GLY A 494 8.65 -8.94 27.85
N ASP A 495 8.15 -9.18 29.07
CA ASP A 495 6.85 -9.78 29.32
C ASP A 495 5.70 -8.84 28.95
N LEU A 496 4.50 -9.40 28.78
CA LEU A 496 3.28 -8.62 28.71
C LEU A 496 2.88 -8.20 30.13
N LEU A 497 2.91 -6.90 30.38
CA LEU A 497 2.62 -6.30 31.67
C LEU A 497 1.13 -5.95 31.74
N VAL A 498 0.53 -6.14 32.91
CA VAL A 498 -0.84 -5.69 33.21
C VAL A 498 -0.74 -4.41 34.01
N TYR A 499 -1.40 -3.36 33.53
CA TYR A 499 -1.47 -2.06 34.20
C TYR A 499 -2.86 -1.80 34.76
N ASP A 500 -2.91 -1.14 35.91
CA ASP A 500 -4.14 -0.66 36.55
C ASP A 500 -3.87 0.73 37.14
N TRP A 501 -4.93 1.47 37.46
CA TRP A 501 -4.82 2.76 38.11
C TRP A 501 -4.67 2.60 39.62
N ARG A 502 -3.52 3.02 40.16
CA ARG A 502 -3.22 2.99 41.60
C ARG A 502 -2.52 4.27 42.01
N ASP A 503 -2.91 4.83 43.16
CA ASP A 503 -2.28 6.02 43.75
C ASP A 503 -2.19 7.22 42.78
N GLY A 504 -3.22 7.41 41.95
CA GLY A 504 -3.31 8.54 41.01
C GLY A 504 -2.45 8.42 39.75
N ARG A 505 -1.99 7.21 39.41
CA ARG A 505 -1.24 6.93 38.16
C ARG A 505 -1.43 5.48 37.69
N TYR A 506 -1.14 5.22 36.42
CA TYR A 506 -1.08 3.85 35.91
C TYR A 506 0.19 3.15 36.41
N GLN A 507 0.04 1.97 37.01
CA GLN A 507 1.15 1.17 37.55
C GLN A 507 1.05 -0.29 37.08
N GLU A 508 2.20 -0.94 36.89
CA GLU A 508 2.26 -2.39 36.68
C GLU A 508 1.70 -3.09 37.93
N VAL A 509 0.70 -3.95 37.74
CA VAL A 509 0.08 -4.73 38.80
C VAL A 509 0.32 -6.23 38.67
N GLY A 510 0.90 -6.66 37.55
CA GLY A 510 1.23 -8.05 37.29
C GLY A 510 1.70 -8.28 35.87
N LYS A 511 1.85 -9.55 35.51
CA LYS A 511 2.30 -10.00 34.20
C LYS A 511 1.36 -11.06 33.66
N LEU A 512 1.04 -10.97 32.39
CA LEU A 512 0.29 -12.01 31.70
C LEU A 512 1.23 -13.18 31.37
N SER A 513 1.07 -14.28 32.09
CA SER A 513 1.87 -15.49 31.88
C SER A 513 1.39 -16.24 30.65
N LEU A 514 2.12 -16.07 29.53
CA LEU A 514 1.90 -16.83 28.31
C LEU A 514 2.96 -17.92 28.16
N PRO A 515 2.62 -19.08 27.59
CA PRO A 515 3.53 -20.21 27.51
C PRO A 515 4.61 -20.06 26.44
N THR A 516 4.56 -19.00 25.64
CA THR A 516 5.58 -18.59 24.68
C THR A 516 5.72 -17.08 24.72
N ARG A 517 6.93 -16.59 24.39
CA ARG A 517 7.14 -15.17 24.12
C ARG A 517 6.18 -14.73 23.02
N THR A 518 5.46 -13.65 23.30
CA THR A 518 4.37 -13.15 22.47
C THR A 518 4.44 -11.63 22.43
N ASP A 519 4.34 -11.07 21.24
CA ASP A 519 4.23 -9.63 21.04
C ASP A 519 2.84 -9.17 21.50
N ILE A 520 2.70 -7.94 21.97
CA ILE A 520 1.42 -7.40 22.47
C ILE A 520 0.29 -7.44 21.41
N TYR A 521 0.66 -7.54 20.13
CA TYR A 521 -0.23 -7.58 18.98
C TYR A 521 -0.26 -8.96 18.32
N GLY A 522 -1.36 -9.30 17.64
CA GLY A 522 -1.47 -10.57 16.90
C GLY A 522 -1.77 -11.80 17.76
N PHE A 523 -2.28 -11.64 18.97
CA PHE A 523 -2.68 -12.77 19.83
C PHE A 523 -4.01 -12.55 20.54
N ALA A 524 -4.64 -13.63 20.99
CA ALA A 524 -5.75 -13.63 21.92
C ALA A 524 -5.71 -14.84 22.87
N LEU A 525 -6.25 -14.66 24.08
CA LEU A 525 -6.53 -15.76 24.99
C LEU A 525 -7.79 -16.47 24.51
N PHE A 526 -7.73 -17.79 24.31
CA PHE A 526 -8.84 -18.58 23.77
C PHE A 526 -9.10 -19.76 24.70
N ASN A 527 -10.19 -19.75 25.46
CA ASN A 527 -10.51 -20.83 26.40
C ASN A 527 -11.82 -21.54 25.99
N PRO A 528 -11.77 -22.56 25.12
CA PRO A 528 -12.93 -23.38 24.73
C PRO A 528 -13.44 -24.34 25.83
N GLY A 529 -13.04 -24.16 27.10
CA GLY A 529 -13.86 -24.64 28.22
C GLY A 529 -13.42 -25.91 28.97
N HIS A 530 -12.22 -26.49 28.75
CA HIS A 530 -11.88 -27.77 29.42
C HIS A 530 -10.45 -27.96 29.95
N GLY A 531 -9.59 -26.93 29.95
CA GLY A 531 -8.19 -27.04 30.39
C GLY A 531 -7.80 -26.08 31.51
N LYS A 532 -6.86 -26.49 32.37
CA LYS A 532 -6.12 -25.57 33.27
C LYS A 532 -4.94 -24.89 32.58
N ASP A 533 -4.52 -25.42 31.44
CA ASP A 533 -3.38 -24.90 30.68
C ASP A 533 -3.78 -23.63 29.93
N PRO A 534 -2.91 -22.60 29.85
CA PRO A 534 -3.18 -21.42 29.04
C PRO A 534 -3.29 -21.80 27.57
N GLU A 535 -4.39 -21.37 26.97
CA GLU A 535 -4.75 -21.61 25.58
C GLU A 535 -4.74 -20.27 24.83
N VAL A 536 -3.93 -20.21 23.77
CA VAL A 536 -3.58 -18.96 23.10
C VAL A 536 -3.72 -19.13 21.59
N LEU A 537 -4.36 -18.16 20.97
CA LEU A 537 -4.36 -17.96 19.53
C LEU A 537 -3.33 -16.90 19.17
N LEU A 538 -2.53 -17.16 18.15
CA LEU A 538 -1.51 -16.21 17.69
C LEU A 538 -1.34 -16.26 16.17
N LEU A 539 -1.09 -15.10 15.59
CA LEU A 539 -0.75 -14.94 14.19
C LEU A 539 0.75 -15.03 14.02
N ASP A 540 1.18 -15.98 13.19
CA ASP A 540 2.58 -16.05 12.82
C ASP A 540 2.97 -14.96 11.81
N ASP A 541 4.23 -14.96 11.44
CA ASP A 541 4.82 -13.93 10.58
C ASP A 541 4.37 -14.00 9.12
N GLU A 542 3.66 -15.06 8.75
CA GLU A 542 3.07 -15.26 7.44
C GLU A 542 1.55 -15.07 7.47
N ASP A 543 1.00 -14.51 8.55
CA ASP A 543 -0.44 -14.34 8.79
C ASP A 543 -1.20 -15.69 8.92
N HIS A 544 -0.57 -16.76 9.39
CA HIS A 544 -1.31 -17.98 9.76
C HIS A 544 -1.73 -17.95 11.23
N LEU A 545 -2.97 -18.35 11.50
CA LEU A 545 -3.49 -18.53 12.85
C LEU A 545 -2.95 -19.82 13.44
N LYS A 546 -2.27 -19.73 14.58
CA LYS A 546 -1.78 -20.84 15.39
C LYS A 546 -2.58 -20.93 16.68
N PHE A 547 -2.91 -22.15 17.06
CA PHE A 547 -3.52 -22.47 18.34
C PHE A 547 -2.54 -23.24 19.19
N LEU A 548 -2.24 -22.71 20.38
CA LEU A 548 -1.30 -23.28 21.33
C LEU A 548 -2.02 -23.63 22.64
N ARG A 549 -1.66 -24.78 23.21
CA ARG A 549 -2.10 -25.23 24.53
C ARG A 549 -0.88 -25.61 25.35
N GLY A 550 -0.68 -24.93 26.49
CA GLY A 550 0.51 -25.15 27.33
C GLY A 550 1.83 -24.93 26.57
N GLY A 551 1.82 -24.06 25.55
CA GLY A 551 2.99 -23.73 24.73
C GLY A 551 3.26 -24.68 23.56
N ARG A 552 2.50 -25.78 23.44
CA ARG A 552 2.61 -26.69 22.31
C ARG A 552 1.64 -26.28 21.21
N LEU A 553 2.12 -26.29 19.96
CA LEU A 553 1.28 -26.09 18.79
C LEU A 553 0.28 -27.23 18.67
N VAL A 554 -1.01 -26.92 18.77
CA VAL A 554 -2.12 -27.86 18.58
C VAL A 554 -2.57 -27.83 17.12
N TRP A 555 -2.66 -26.66 16.53
CA TRP A 555 -3.17 -26.47 15.17
C TRP A 555 -2.59 -25.20 14.52
N LYS A 556 -2.40 -25.22 13.21
CA LYS A 556 -2.02 -24.06 12.38
C LYS A 556 -2.95 -24.01 11.17
N SER A 557 -3.46 -22.83 10.83
CA SER A 557 -4.30 -22.62 9.66
C SER A 557 -3.54 -22.87 8.36
N LYS A 558 -4.26 -23.30 7.32
CA LYS A 558 -3.78 -23.27 5.93
C LYS A 558 -4.04 -21.91 5.29
N GLU A 559 -5.19 -21.33 5.63
CA GLU A 559 -5.58 -20.00 5.18
C GLU A 559 -4.78 -18.93 5.90
N PHE A 560 -4.63 -17.81 5.21
CA PHE A 560 -4.06 -16.60 5.77
C PHE A 560 -5.15 -15.74 6.41
N TYR A 561 -4.94 -15.41 7.67
CA TYR A 561 -5.77 -14.51 8.44
C TYR A 561 -4.91 -13.32 8.85
N GLY A 562 -5.27 -12.13 8.38
CA GLY A 562 -4.52 -10.93 8.68
C GLY A 562 -4.22 -10.06 7.49
N GLY A 563 -2.97 -9.63 7.38
CA GLY A 563 -2.50 -8.73 6.32
C GLY A 563 -2.53 -7.26 6.73
N SER A 564 -1.76 -6.92 7.76
CA SER A 564 -1.57 -5.52 8.17
C SER A 564 -0.62 -4.79 7.23
N LYS A 565 -1.01 -3.59 6.78
CA LYS A 565 -0.08 -2.64 6.10
C LYS A 565 0.65 -1.73 7.08
N LEU A 566 0.19 -1.65 8.33
CA LEU A 566 0.77 -0.76 9.32
C LEU A 566 2.07 -1.38 9.83
N THR A 567 3.18 -0.74 9.48
CA THR A 567 4.52 -1.11 9.94
C THR A 567 5.17 0.10 10.58
N PHE A 568 6.06 -0.14 11.53
CA PHE A 568 6.95 0.90 12.02
C PHE A 568 8.40 0.44 11.93
N SER A 569 9.30 1.41 11.86
CA SER A 569 10.72 1.18 11.70
C SER A 569 11.43 1.37 13.03
N LYS A 570 12.29 0.41 13.40
CA LYS A 570 13.24 0.56 14.49
C LYS A 570 14.66 0.68 13.91
N ILE A 571 15.36 1.74 14.29
CA ILE A 571 16.79 1.94 13.99
C ILE A 571 17.57 1.65 15.29
N PRO A 572 18.44 0.64 15.34
CA PRO A 572 19.28 0.39 16.53
C PRO A 572 20.28 1.53 16.74
N ASP A 573 20.65 1.79 17.99
CA ASP A 573 21.79 2.68 18.27
C ASP A 573 23.12 2.03 17.87
N GLN A 574 24.16 2.87 17.74
CA GLN A 574 25.43 2.47 17.15
C GLN A 574 26.19 1.43 17.99
N GLU A 575 26.15 1.56 19.33
CA GLU A 575 26.79 0.63 20.26
C GLU A 575 26.10 -0.76 20.25
N THR A 576 24.76 -0.76 20.14
CA THR A 576 23.96 -1.98 19.98
C THR A 576 24.19 -2.64 18.61
N ALA A 577 24.31 -1.85 17.55
CA ALA A 577 24.65 -2.35 16.22
C ALA A 577 26.03 -3.04 16.22
N ASP A 578 27.04 -2.43 16.83
CA ASP A 578 28.40 -2.97 16.94
C ASP A 578 28.43 -4.27 17.77
N THR A 579 27.64 -4.36 18.85
CA THR A 579 27.56 -5.55 19.70
C THR A 579 26.90 -6.73 18.97
N ILE A 580 25.87 -6.48 18.17
CA ILE A 580 25.19 -7.50 17.36
C ILE A 580 26.10 -8.02 16.25
N LEU A 581 26.83 -7.12 15.59
CA LEU A 581 27.83 -7.46 14.56
C LEU A 581 28.96 -8.34 15.12
N GLN A 582 29.41 -8.08 16.35
CA GLN A 582 30.45 -8.88 17.02
C GLN A 582 29.97 -10.27 17.45
N ALA A 583 28.70 -10.41 17.85
CA ALA A 583 28.15 -11.69 18.33
C ALA A 583 27.81 -12.67 17.19
N ASN A 584 27.70 -12.20 15.94
CA ASN A 584 27.29 -13.04 14.80
C ASN A 584 28.02 -12.65 13.50
N PRO A 585 29.33 -12.97 13.37
CA PRO A 585 30.21 -12.44 12.32
C PRO A 585 29.97 -13.00 10.90
N VAL A 586 28.97 -13.88 10.71
CA VAL A 586 28.58 -14.42 9.39
C VAL A 586 27.44 -13.58 8.76
N HIS A 587 26.94 -12.58 9.48
CA HIS A 587 25.86 -11.70 9.03
C HIS A 587 26.27 -10.22 9.14
N GLU A 588 27.25 -9.79 8.34
CA GLU A 588 27.65 -8.37 8.20
C GLU A 588 26.56 -7.49 7.53
N GLU A 589 25.44 -8.05 7.07
CA GLU A 589 24.37 -7.34 6.33
C GLU A 589 23.28 -6.69 7.21
N PHE A 590 23.22 -6.90 8.52
CA PHE A 590 22.14 -6.37 9.37
C PHE A 590 22.49 -4.99 10.00
N GLN A 591 22.54 -3.93 9.19
CA GLN A 591 22.13 -2.59 9.65
C GLN A 591 20.62 -2.38 9.40
N ASP A 592 19.83 -3.42 9.65
CA ASP A 592 18.43 -3.49 9.27
C ASP A 592 17.57 -2.46 10.01
N ILE A 593 16.95 -1.58 9.24
CA ILE A 593 15.71 -0.92 9.64
C ILE A 593 14.63 -2.01 9.68
N TRP A 594 14.41 -2.59 10.87
CA TRP A 594 13.37 -3.59 11.06
C TRP A 594 12.00 -2.94 10.81
N ARG A 595 11.34 -3.26 9.69
CA ARG A 595 9.92 -2.94 9.49
C ARG A 595 9.10 -3.97 10.25
N ILE A 596 8.61 -3.58 11.41
CA ILE A 596 7.85 -4.44 12.29
C ILE A 596 6.36 -4.20 12.04
N PRO A 597 5.61 -5.22 11.59
CA PRO A 597 4.17 -5.07 11.41
C PRO A 597 3.46 -4.96 12.75
N ILE A 598 2.50 -4.04 12.85
CA ILE A 598 1.50 -4.06 13.92
C ILE A 598 0.46 -5.09 13.51
N LYS A 599 0.59 -6.31 14.05
CA LYS A 599 -0.37 -7.39 13.84
C LYS A 599 -1.73 -7.00 14.41
N GLU A 600 -2.80 -7.50 13.81
CA GLU A 600 -4.15 -7.14 14.24
C GLU A 600 -4.58 -7.76 15.57
N LYS A 601 -5.67 -7.21 16.11
CA LYS A 601 -6.43 -7.87 17.17
C LYS A 601 -7.06 -9.15 16.62
N ILE A 602 -7.28 -10.12 17.49
CA ILE A 602 -8.13 -11.30 17.29
C ILE A 602 -9.22 -11.18 18.35
N LEU A 603 -10.49 -11.15 17.95
CA LEU A 603 -11.61 -11.03 18.89
C LEU A 603 -12.15 -12.42 19.24
N ILE A 604 -12.42 -12.63 20.52
CA ILE A 604 -12.92 -13.89 21.06
C ILE A 604 -14.22 -13.59 21.77
N GLU A 605 -15.31 -14.17 21.29
CA GLU A 605 -16.64 -13.95 21.86
C GLU A 605 -17.54 -15.15 21.63
N ASP A 606 -18.34 -15.52 22.62
CA ASP A 606 -19.39 -16.52 22.48
C ASP A 606 -20.62 -15.87 21.84
N LEU A 607 -20.65 -15.89 20.50
CA LEU A 607 -21.67 -15.21 19.72
C LEU A 607 -22.98 -15.98 19.77
N ASP A 608 -22.97 -17.31 19.74
CA ASP A 608 -24.18 -18.14 19.77
C ASP A 608 -24.63 -18.56 21.18
N ARG A 609 -23.89 -18.15 22.21
CA ARG A 609 -24.19 -18.42 23.63
C ARG A 609 -24.25 -19.91 23.94
N ASP A 610 -23.49 -20.73 23.21
CA ASP A 610 -23.41 -22.17 23.45
C ASP A 610 -22.31 -22.54 24.47
N GLY A 611 -21.62 -21.54 25.02
CA GLY A 611 -20.54 -21.70 25.99
C GLY A 611 -19.16 -21.91 25.35
N LEU A 612 -19.07 -21.98 24.02
CA LEU A 612 -17.82 -22.10 23.27
C LEU A 612 -17.58 -20.85 22.43
N PRO A 613 -16.52 -20.07 22.69
CA PRO A 613 -16.31 -18.82 21.99
C PRO A 613 -15.95 -19.03 20.51
N GLU A 614 -16.47 -18.15 19.66
CA GLU A 614 -16.02 -17.94 18.30
C GLU A 614 -14.81 -17.00 18.23
N VAL A 615 -14.06 -17.11 17.13
CA VAL A 615 -12.90 -16.29 16.80
C VAL A 615 -13.25 -15.40 15.61
N ILE A 616 -13.25 -14.09 15.80
CA ILE A 616 -13.50 -13.13 14.73
C ILE A 616 -12.17 -12.51 14.31
N LEU A 617 -11.87 -12.61 13.02
CA LEU A 617 -10.65 -12.08 12.44
C LEU A 617 -10.79 -11.67 10.98
N ARG A 618 -9.91 -10.80 10.51
CA ARG A 618 -9.92 -10.34 9.12
C ARG A 618 -9.07 -11.24 8.21
N LYS A 619 -9.39 -11.19 6.93
CA LYS A 619 -8.63 -11.76 5.81
C LYS A 619 -8.44 -10.67 4.76
N ASN A 620 -7.28 -10.02 4.74
CA ASN A 620 -6.95 -9.11 3.65
C ASN A 620 -6.42 -9.92 2.45
N ILE A 621 -7.00 -9.64 1.29
CA ILE A 621 -6.79 -10.38 0.05
C ILE A 621 -5.92 -9.52 -0.87
N ALA A 622 -4.78 -10.08 -1.26
CA ALA A 622 -3.86 -9.51 -2.23
C ALA A 622 -3.90 -10.32 -3.54
N PRO A 623 -3.90 -9.68 -4.72
CA PRO A 623 -3.79 -10.39 -6.01
C PRO A 623 -2.52 -11.24 -6.11
N VAL A 624 -1.44 -10.78 -5.48
CA VAL A 624 -0.17 -11.50 -5.34
C VAL A 624 0.38 -11.26 -3.93
N ARG A 625 0.71 -12.33 -3.20
CA ARG A 625 1.47 -12.25 -1.93
C ARG A 625 2.95 -12.44 -2.26
N ILE A 626 3.67 -11.35 -2.48
CA ILE A 626 5.14 -11.36 -2.61
C ILE A 626 5.75 -11.12 -1.21
N VAL A 627 6.98 -11.59 -1.01
CA VAL A 627 7.90 -11.44 0.14
C VAL A 627 7.40 -10.55 1.29
N LYS A 628 7.54 -11.08 2.53
CA LYS A 628 7.25 -10.44 3.82
C LYS A 628 7.48 -8.92 3.80
N GLY A 629 6.39 -8.14 3.88
CA GLY A 629 6.42 -6.67 3.97
C GLY A 629 6.04 -5.89 2.71
N VAL A 630 5.82 -6.54 1.56
CA VAL A 630 5.36 -5.91 0.30
C VAL A 630 4.04 -6.53 -0.14
N THR A 631 2.93 -6.13 0.49
CA THR A 631 1.62 -6.68 0.15
C THR A 631 0.58 -5.57 0.00
N SER A 632 0.13 -5.36 -1.24
CA SER A 632 -1.03 -4.53 -1.59
C SER A 632 -2.28 -5.37 -1.36
N TYR A 633 -3.01 -5.01 -0.32
CA TYR A 633 -4.33 -5.55 -0.03
C TYR A 633 -5.37 -4.63 -0.64
N GLN A 634 -6.09 -5.13 -1.63
CA GLN A 634 -7.13 -4.37 -2.34
C GLN A 634 -8.54 -4.68 -1.81
N ARG A 635 -8.69 -5.82 -1.14
CA ARG A 635 -9.95 -6.32 -0.61
C ARG A 635 -9.76 -6.90 0.78
N GLY A 636 -10.80 -6.86 1.58
CA GLY A 636 -10.83 -7.43 2.90
C GLY A 636 -12.09 -8.28 3.10
N GLN A 637 -12.00 -9.25 3.99
CA GLN A 637 -13.14 -10.07 4.38
C GLN A 637 -13.07 -10.35 5.88
N MET A 638 -14.20 -10.26 6.58
CA MET A 638 -14.30 -10.72 7.96
C MET A 638 -14.64 -12.21 7.98
N ALA A 639 -13.95 -12.96 8.82
CA ALA A 639 -14.19 -14.38 9.06
C ALA A 639 -14.51 -14.62 10.54
N VAL A 640 -15.44 -15.55 10.79
CA VAL A 640 -15.79 -16.03 12.11
C VAL A 640 -15.54 -17.53 12.15
N LEU A 641 -14.63 -17.96 13.01
CA LEU A 641 -14.23 -19.35 13.15
C LEU A 641 -14.80 -19.96 14.44
N LYS A 642 -15.15 -21.24 14.38
CA LYS A 642 -15.48 -22.04 15.57
C LYS A 642 -14.54 -23.23 15.70
N TRP A 643 -14.09 -23.51 16.91
CA TRP A 643 -13.28 -24.69 17.21
C TRP A 643 -14.18 -25.92 17.36
N ASN A 644 -13.91 -26.98 16.58
CA ASN A 644 -14.69 -28.21 16.64
C ASN A 644 -14.03 -29.35 17.43
N GLY A 645 -12.94 -29.07 18.15
CA GLY A 645 -12.12 -30.09 18.85
C GLY A 645 -10.86 -30.51 18.10
N LEU A 646 -10.80 -30.32 16.77
CA LEU A 646 -9.65 -30.71 15.93
C LEU A 646 -9.07 -29.55 15.12
N SER A 647 -9.93 -28.68 14.60
CA SER A 647 -9.56 -27.56 13.73
C SER A 647 -10.53 -26.40 13.93
N PHE A 648 -10.08 -25.18 13.62
CA PHE A 648 -11.00 -24.08 13.40
C PHE A 648 -11.70 -24.24 12.05
N GLN A 649 -13.03 -24.12 12.08
CA GLN A 649 -13.88 -24.17 10.90
C GLN A 649 -14.51 -22.78 10.71
N GLU A 650 -14.50 -22.28 9.47
CA GLU A 650 -15.21 -21.06 9.11
C GLU A 650 -16.71 -21.29 9.27
N ARG A 651 -17.31 -20.60 10.24
CA ARG A 651 -18.74 -20.69 10.53
C ARG A 651 -19.51 -19.67 9.72
N TYR A 652 -19.01 -18.43 9.73
CA TYR A 652 -19.59 -17.30 9.02
C TYR A 652 -18.49 -16.51 8.33
N THR A 653 -18.80 -15.96 7.16
CA THR A 653 -17.89 -15.08 6.45
C THR A 653 -18.69 -13.91 5.90
N ALA A 654 -18.19 -12.69 6.09
CA ALA A 654 -18.79 -11.51 5.49
C ALA A 654 -18.60 -11.54 3.96
N PRO A 655 -19.44 -10.79 3.21
CA PRO A 655 -19.13 -10.45 1.84
C PRO A 655 -17.71 -9.87 1.72
N VAL A 656 -17.06 -10.13 0.59
CA VAL A 656 -15.76 -9.52 0.30
C VAL A 656 -15.98 -8.02 0.10
N LEU A 657 -15.25 -7.21 0.87
CA LEU A 657 -15.31 -5.77 0.81
C LEU A 657 -14.34 -5.24 -0.23
N GLU A 658 -14.82 -4.29 -1.03
CA GLU A 658 -13.96 -3.38 -1.80
C GLU A 658 -13.23 -2.50 -0.78
N ASN A 659 -11.88 -2.51 -0.81
CA ASN A 659 -10.94 -1.98 0.20
C ASN A 659 -10.48 -2.99 1.26
N TYR A 660 -9.27 -2.77 1.79
CA TYR A 660 -8.71 -3.64 2.82
C TYR A 660 -9.13 -3.21 4.22
N ILE A 661 -9.21 -4.19 5.12
CA ILE A 661 -9.60 -3.97 6.51
C ILE A 661 -8.38 -3.53 7.31
N VAL A 662 -8.45 -2.34 7.89
CA VAL A 662 -7.40 -1.78 8.74
C VAL A 662 -7.53 -2.27 10.16
N ASP A 663 -8.75 -2.21 10.69
CA ASP A 663 -9.06 -2.58 12.06
C ASP A 663 -10.57 -2.79 12.24
N TYR A 664 -11.00 -3.43 13.31
CA TYR A 664 -12.42 -3.76 13.55
C TYR A 664 -12.73 -3.94 15.03
N GLN A 665 -13.95 -3.69 15.46
CA GLN A 665 -14.36 -3.89 16.86
C GLN A 665 -15.76 -4.49 16.95
N LEU A 666 -15.96 -5.42 17.88
CA LEU A 666 -17.27 -5.95 18.22
C LEU A 666 -17.90 -5.11 19.33
N VAL A 667 -19.11 -4.62 19.08
CA VAL A 667 -19.92 -3.87 20.04
C VAL A 667 -21.13 -4.74 20.40
N LEU A 668 -21.10 -5.30 21.60
CA LEU A 668 -22.15 -6.18 22.09
C LEU A 668 -23.43 -5.42 22.42
N ALA A 669 -24.57 -5.99 22.04
CA ALA A 669 -25.86 -5.49 22.47
C ALA A 669 -26.16 -5.92 23.91
N ALA A 670 -26.68 -5.00 24.74
CA ALA A 670 -26.90 -5.25 26.16
C ALA A 670 -27.95 -6.34 26.42
N THR A 671 -29.06 -6.40 25.67
CA THR A 671 -30.13 -7.39 25.93
C THR A 671 -31.14 -7.61 24.79
N THR A 672 -31.31 -6.70 23.82
CA THR A 672 -32.44 -6.78 22.85
C THR A 672 -32.09 -6.44 21.39
N GLY A 673 -30.82 -6.26 21.05
CA GLY A 673 -30.36 -5.91 19.71
C GLY A 673 -29.33 -6.91 19.15
N SER A 674 -29.05 -6.80 17.84
CA SER A 674 -27.91 -7.49 17.24
C SER A 674 -26.60 -6.83 17.68
N SER A 675 -25.61 -7.62 18.08
CA SER A 675 -24.25 -7.13 18.24
C SER A 675 -23.75 -6.57 16.91
N LEU A 676 -22.97 -5.50 16.94
CA LEU A 676 -22.46 -4.85 15.74
C LEU A 676 -20.96 -5.05 15.62
N LEU A 677 -20.52 -5.58 14.49
CA LEU A 677 -19.13 -5.60 14.11
C LEU A 677 -18.85 -4.36 13.27
N VAL A 678 -18.06 -3.45 13.83
CA VAL A 678 -17.61 -2.21 13.19
C VAL A 678 -16.28 -2.46 12.51
N VAL A 679 -16.15 -2.12 11.24
CA VAL A 679 -14.99 -2.45 10.41
C VAL A 679 -14.48 -1.18 9.72
N GLY A 680 -13.23 -0.82 9.98
CA GLY A 680 -12.54 0.27 9.30
C GLY A 680 -11.86 -0.21 8.03
N LEU A 681 -12.15 0.45 6.92
CA LEU A 681 -11.61 0.16 5.60
C LEU A 681 -10.75 1.32 5.10
N ASN A 682 -9.64 1.01 4.45
CA ASN A 682 -8.84 2.01 3.73
C ASN A 682 -8.80 1.67 2.25
N GLN A 683 -8.96 2.68 1.40
CA GLN A 683 -8.74 2.52 -0.02
C GLN A 683 -7.26 2.23 -0.28
N ASP A 684 -7.00 1.22 -1.12
CA ASP A 684 -5.64 0.96 -1.57
C ASP A 684 -5.27 1.93 -2.70
N GLU A 685 -4.40 2.88 -2.40
CA GLU A 685 -3.80 3.79 -3.40
C GLU A 685 -2.50 3.20 -4.00
N GLY A 686 -2.20 1.93 -3.71
CA GLY A 686 -1.01 1.22 -4.14
C GLY A 686 -0.07 0.90 -2.97
N PHE A 687 1.04 0.22 -3.26
CA PHE A 687 1.94 -0.34 -2.24
C PHE A 687 2.58 0.68 -1.28
N PHE A 688 2.69 1.96 -1.66
CA PHE A 688 3.50 2.95 -0.92
C PHE A 688 2.80 4.27 -0.58
N LEU A 689 1.55 4.47 -0.98
CA LEU A 689 0.79 5.66 -0.60
C LEU A 689 -0.02 5.39 0.68
N PRO A 690 0.13 6.21 1.74
CA PRO A 690 -0.80 6.14 2.85
C PRO A 690 -2.18 6.49 2.31
N SER A 691 -3.15 5.61 2.58
CA SER A 691 -4.53 5.81 2.14
C SER A 691 -5.01 7.20 2.53
N GLN A 692 -5.53 7.97 1.56
CA GLN A 692 -6.12 9.29 1.82
C GLN A 692 -7.63 9.20 1.98
N GLN A 693 -8.23 8.02 1.77
CA GLN A 693 -9.67 7.81 1.91
C GLN A 693 -9.97 6.52 2.67
N SER A 694 -10.90 6.62 3.61
CA SER A 694 -11.36 5.49 4.41
C SER A 694 -12.88 5.46 4.53
N GLN A 695 -13.40 4.33 4.99
CA GLN A 695 -14.82 4.15 5.29
C GLN A 695 -14.98 3.25 6.51
N VAL A 696 -16.11 3.37 7.19
CA VAL A 696 -16.50 2.48 8.27
C VAL A 696 -17.75 1.70 7.85
N VAL A 697 -17.69 0.38 7.97
CA VAL A 697 -18.79 -0.53 7.65
C VAL A 697 -19.28 -1.19 8.92
N PHE A 698 -20.60 -1.35 9.04
CA PHE A 698 -21.27 -1.95 10.18
C PHE A 698 -21.95 -3.24 9.75
N PHE A 699 -21.59 -4.35 10.40
CA PHE A 699 -22.25 -5.64 10.20
C PHE A 699 -23.07 -6.01 11.43
N ALA A 700 -24.32 -6.39 11.21
CA ALA A 700 -25.10 -7.09 12.23
C ALA A 700 -24.57 -8.52 12.38
N VAL A 701 -24.22 -8.85 13.62
CA VAL A 701 -23.89 -10.20 14.04
C VAL A 701 -25.17 -10.79 14.64
N ASN A 702 -25.90 -11.55 13.82
CA ASN A 702 -27.11 -12.22 14.28
C ASN A 702 -26.74 -13.47 15.06
N VAL A 703 -27.10 -13.45 16.34
CA VAL A 703 -27.08 -14.59 17.24
C VAL A 703 -28.34 -15.41 16.95
N TYR A 704 -28.20 -16.61 16.38
CA TYR A 704 -29.32 -17.53 16.18
C TYR A 704 -29.38 -18.55 17.32
#